data_AF-A0A939WXW3-F1
#
_entry.id   AF-A0A939WXW3-F1
#
_cell.length_a   1.000
_cell.length_b   1.000
_cell.length_c   1.000
_cell.angle_alpha   90.00
_cell.angle_beta   90.00
_cell.angle_gamma   90.00
#
_symmetry.space_group_name_H-M   'P 1'
#
loop_
_entity.id
_entity.type
_entity.pdbx_description
1 polymer ?
#
loop_
_entity_poly.entity_id
_entity_poly.type
_entity_poly.pdbx_seq_one_letter_code
_entity_poly.pdbx_strand_id
1 'polypeptide(L)'
;MKRLFIISIVLWATMMAIAQVHDWENPAVLGINKLPYHATLQLPSKEKECKEIVSLDGQWLFHWSKDPESRPANFYREDYDVSGWDKITVPGNWQLQGFGVPIYININYPFVRNRPSVTTEPPKDWTAYENRNPVGSYVTFVDVTKEMLSKNLILHFGGVHSAFYVWINGKKVGYSQNSMSPAEFDVTKYVREGRNKLAVEVYRWCDGSYLEDQDMWRLSGIFRSVQLWVRPLVHIADYHVTAVPNKDFTKANVTADIAICNMDKKKAKNVSVFFKTYENQSERPSTVRPDGYFAFAPVILPGDTTHVKITYTIFNPRLWSAEKPNLYDYSIELRDEHFDNHFGVKRVECVGEVFKINGKNVKLRGVNRHDHHPVTGRYVDDATYEQDLRLMKQANINFLRTSHYPDREYLYELCDRWGIYVMDEANQESHGYGYANKVMGEDPDWKDAHVDRAVSLVQRDKNHPCVIMWSMGNEGGVGPNLKAMRDAVVTLDTIALPFCDTDRRYSDIYDDAYLSPTRLASEAQKVSDRPFIMREYAHAMGNSMGNFQEYWDVIYADSSICGAAIWDWVDQGIASEKGFLYGGDFGDKPNDGPFNINGLIAPDRKPHPHYYEVQHVYQPLQFILDGDNIRIINHDNFTSLEEYDYFYTLSCTGDTIGGGLLNLKGDHIELPYYPDDNEMTMTIEARLKEDKPWAEEGFAIAREQFVLREYIFPWSVTPNDKVSAKNITIEDNKLTSWIIDDQEMLQAPLEPYFWKPENDNQHAAHFAERTAVWREVSDVTVNYTVINERTILVDMDYKPTGNDKPIMPKFGMRMRLPADFTNIEYYGRGPWENYPDRKRSAFIGCYKMPLSEFETEYIHPQDNGCRTDVRWFNIANGKNTLRIEGLQPLCIRAWDYGEEDLENAGHPHEIQRGRFVNLNIDLNVHGVGGIDTWGQRTLPQYTIDGNKPYHYSFILEWTSPYPG
;
A
#
# COMPACT_ATOMS: atom_id res chain seq x y z
N MET A 1 43.56 -28.59 -53.94
CA MET A 1 43.40 -29.26 -52.62
C MET A 1 43.73 -28.37 -51.41
N LYS A 2 44.83 -27.58 -51.39
CA LYS A 2 45.13 -26.68 -50.25
C LYS A 2 44.13 -25.54 -49.98
N ARG A 3 43.41 -25.04 -50.99
CA ARG A 3 42.37 -23.99 -50.81
C ARG A 3 41.03 -24.48 -50.26
N LEU A 4 40.64 -25.74 -50.51
CA LEU A 4 39.42 -26.31 -49.93
C LEU A 4 39.59 -26.66 -48.45
N PHE A 5 40.78 -27.11 -48.04
CA PHE A 5 41.06 -27.47 -46.64
C PHE A 5 41.08 -26.26 -45.69
N ILE A 6 41.56 -25.09 -46.16
CA ILE A 6 41.57 -23.85 -45.37
C ILE A 6 40.15 -23.27 -45.24
N ILE A 7 39.31 -23.38 -46.28
CA ILE A 7 37.90 -22.97 -46.21
C ILE A 7 37.10 -23.88 -45.27
N SER A 8 37.43 -25.18 -45.22
CA SER A 8 36.79 -26.13 -44.28
C SER A 8 37.15 -25.85 -42.81
N ILE A 9 38.41 -25.47 -42.54
CA ILE A 9 38.88 -25.14 -41.18
C ILE A 9 38.34 -23.78 -40.72
N VAL A 10 38.21 -22.80 -41.61
CA VAL A 10 37.57 -21.52 -41.29
C VAL A 10 36.06 -21.70 -41.06
N LEU A 11 35.37 -22.52 -41.86
CA LEU A 11 33.94 -22.84 -41.64
C LEU A 11 33.68 -23.65 -40.35
N TRP A 12 34.58 -24.56 -39.96
CA TRP A 12 34.50 -25.25 -38.67
C TRP A 12 34.85 -24.34 -37.48
N ALA A 13 35.81 -23.42 -37.64
CA ALA A 13 36.14 -22.43 -36.61
C ALA A 13 35.02 -21.37 -36.43
N THR A 14 34.30 -21.01 -37.50
CA THR A 14 33.14 -20.10 -37.41
C THR A 14 31.87 -20.78 -36.90
N MET A 15 31.76 -22.11 -36.96
CA MET A 15 30.66 -22.86 -36.31
C MET A 15 30.89 -23.09 -34.81
N MET A 16 32.10 -22.87 -34.29
CA MET A 16 32.44 -23.03 -32.86
C MET A 16 32.52 -21.71 -32.07
N ALA A 17 32.14 -20.58 -32.67
CA ALA A 17 32.12 -19.27 -32.03
C ALA A 17 30.74 -18.60 -32.04
N ILE A 18 29.65 -19.40 -32.00
CA ILE A 18 28.41 -18.89 -31.42
C ILE A 18 28.67 -18.90 -29.92
N ALA A 19 28.88 -17.71 -29.32
CA ALA A 19 28.91 -17.57 -27.88
C ALA A 19 27.68 -18.29 -27.32
N GLN A 20 27.90 -19.26 -26.43
CA GLN A 20 26.80 -19.97 -25.79
C GLN A 20 25.98 -18.93 -25.01
N VAL A 21 24.79 -18.61 -25.52
CA VAL A 21 23.87 -17.67 -24.87
C VAL A 21 23.51 -18.27 -23.51
N HIS A 22 23.70 -17.48 -22.44
CA HIS A 22 23.36 -17.91 -21.09
C HIS A 22 21.85 -18.13 -20.96
N ASP A 23 21.40 -19.08 -20.13
CA ASP A 23 19.96 -19.33 -19.95
C ASP A 23 19.23 -18.07 -19.43
N TRP A 24 19.93 -17.20 -18.68
CA TRP A 24 19.43 -15.93 -18.13
C TRP A 24 19.52 -14.73 -19.09
N GLU A 25 19.92 -14.94 -20.36
CA GLU A 25 19.75 -13.96 -21.46
C GLU A 25 19.02 -14.63 -22.64
N ASN A 26 18.05 -15.50 -22.35
CA ASN A 26 17.32 -16.26 -23.37
C ASN A 26 15.83 -16.41 -23.00
N PRO A 27 14.93 -15.59 -23.58
CA PRO A 27 13.51 -15.59 -23.24
C PRO A 27 12.77 -16.89 -23.59
N ALA A 28 13.40 -17.80 -24.36
CA ALA A 28 12.87 -19.13 -24.60
C ALA A 28 13.13 -20.13 -23.45
N VAL A 29 13.92 -19.77 -22.45
CA VAL A 29 14.29 -20.65 -21.31
C VAL A 29 13.73 -20.07 -20.01
N LEU A 30 12.46 -20.36 -19.72
CA LEU A 30 11.80 -19.91 -18.49
C LEU A 30 12.17 -20.75 -17.26
N GLY A 31 12.57 -22.00 -17.50
CA GLY A 31 13.01 -22.93 -16.48
C GLY A 31 13.58 -24.21 -17.08
N ILE A 32 14.40 -24.93 -16.31
CA ILE A 32 14.97 -26.23 -16.68
C ILE A 32 14.63 -27.21 -15.56
N ASN A 33 13.90 -28.29 -15.88
CA ASN A 33 13.39 -29.28 -14.93
C ASN A 33 12.49 -28.70 -13.81
N LYS A 34 11.92 -27.51 -14.03
CA LYS A 34 10.91 -26.92 -13.15
C LYS A 34 9.62 -27.73 -13.23
N LEU A 35 9.01 -28.06 -12.10
CA LEU A 35 7.70 -28.72 -12.06
C LEU A 35 6.58 -27.72 -12.46
N PRO A 36 5.44 -28.20 -12.98
CA PRO A 36 4.29 -27.34 -13.28
C PRO A 36 3.77 -26.61 -12.04
N TYR A 37 3.29 -25.38 -12.22
CA TYR A 37 2.58 -24.65 -11.16
C TYR A 37 1.30 -25.38 -10.76
N HIS A 38 0.96 -25.30 -9.47
CA HIS A 38 -0.25 -25.87 -8.87
C HIS A 38 -0.75 -24.95 -7.76
N ALA A 39 -1.95 -25.23 -7.24
CA ALA A 39 -2.53 -24.46 -6.15
C ALA A 39 -1.70 -24.58 -4.87
N THR A 40 -1.72 -23.55 -4.03
CA THR A 40 -1.25 -23.65 -2.64
C THR A 40 -1.97 -24.80 -1.94
N LEU A 41 -1.24 -25.89 -1.66
CA LEU A 41 -1.88 -27.17 -1.29
C LEU A 41 -2.45 -27.15 0.13
N GLN A 42 -1.77 -26.48 1.05
CA GLN A 42 -2.10 -26.37 2.47
C GLN A 42 -2.32 -24.90 2.83
N LEU A 43 -3.26 -24.61 3.73
CA LEU A 43 -3.34 -23.26 4.32
C LEU A 43 -1.98 -22.83 4.89
N PRO A 44 -1.44 -21.67 4.48
CA PRO A 44 -0.14 -21.20 4.95
C PRO A 44 -0.03 -21.16 6.48
N SER A 45 -1.09 -20.83 7.22
CA SER A 45 -1.11 -20.85 8.69
C SER A 45 -0.92 -22.23 9.32
N LYS A 46 -1.23 -23.30 8.58
CA LYS A 46 -1.10 -24.70 9.01
C LYS A 46 0.13 -25.40 8.44
N GLU A 47 0.93 -24.73 7.63
CA GLU A 47 2.10 -25.33 6.97
C GLU A 47 3.09 -25.95 7.98
N LYS A 48 3.30 -25.27 9.12
CA LYS A 48 4.20 -25.75 10.19
C LYS A 48 3.75 -27.06 10.85
N GLU A 49 2.49 -27.47 10.65
CA GLU A 49 1.94 -28.73 11.16
C GLU A 49 2.19 -29.92 10.21
N CYS A 50 2.55 -29.66 8.95
CA CYS A 50 2.81 -30.67 7.94
C CYS A 50 4.18 -31.34 8.16
N LYS A 51 4.18 -32.62 8.52
CA LYS A 51 5.41 -33.39 8.78
C LYS A 51 6.19 -33.71 7.51
N GLU A 52 5.51 -33.60 6.37
CA GLU A 52 6.03 -33.81 5.03
C GLU A 52 6.85 -32.61 4.55
N ILE A 53 6.74 -31.45 5.21
CA ILE A 53 7.46 -30.23 4.82
C ILE A 53 8.60 -29.99 5.80
N VAL A 54 9.83 -30.03 5.29
CA VAL A 54 11.03 -29.69 6.05
C VAL A 54 11.49 -28.31 5.63
N SER A 55 11.38 -27.31 6.52
CA SER A 55 11.90 -25.97 6.26
C SER A 55 13.43 -26.00 6.13
N LEU A 56 13.93 -25.27 5.13
CA LEU A 56 15.34 -25.00 4.89
C LEU A 56 15.69 -23.52 5.16
N ASP A 57 14.77 -22.77 5.76
CA ASP A 57 15.01 -21.39 6.18
C ASP A 57 16.06 -21.34 7.30
N GLY A 58 16.73 -20.21 7.41
CA GLY A 58 17.77 -19.94 8.42
C GLY A 58 19.08 -19.49 7.80
N GLN A 59 20.19 -19.86 8.44
CA GLN A 59 21.52 -19.40 8.06
C GLN A 59 22.13 -20.29 6.97
N TRP A 60 22.45 -19.70 5.84
CA TRP A 60 23.15 -20.34 4.72
C TRP A 60 24.55 -19.76 4.59
N LEU A 61 25.48 -20.55 4.04
CA LEU A 61 26.80 -20.04 3.65
C LEU A 61 26.66 -19.25 2.35
N PHE A 62 27.33 -18.10 2.26
CA PHE A 62 27.10 -17.14 1.20
C PHE A 62 28.40 -16.53 0.69
N HIS A 63 28.45 -16.33 -0.63
CA HIS A 63 29.49 -15.58 -1.30
C HIS A 63 28.87 -14.65 -2.34
N TRP A 64 29.11 -13.35 -2.20
CA TRP A 64 28.66 -12.33 -3.14
C TRP A 64 29.74 -12.02 -4.18
N SER A 65 29.34 -11.88 -5.44
CA SER A 65 30.21 -11.53 -6.56
C SER A 65 29.60 -10.38 -7.33
N LYS A 66 30.39 -9.42 -7.77
CA LYS A 66 29.89 -8.21 -8.46
C LYS A 66 29.42 -8.47 -9.91
N ASP A 67 29.90 -9.55 -10.51
CA ASP A 67 29.61 -9.95 -11.88
C ASP A 67 29.65 -11.50 -12.01
N PRO A 68 29.10 -12.07 -13.11
CA PRO A 68 29.11 -13.50 -13.32
C PRO A 68 30.52 -14.09 -13.39
N GLU A 69 31.48 -13.40 -14.00
CA GLU A 69 32.84 -13.89 -14.24
C GLU A 69 33.65 -14.07 -12.95
N SER A 70 33.38 -13.26 -11.93
CA SER A 70 34.07 -13.29 -10.63
C SER A 70 33.50 -14.31 -9.64
N ARG A 71 32.36 -14.94 -9.96
CA ARG A 71 31.72 -15.91 -9.07
C ARG A 71 32.57 -17.18 -8.88
N PRO A 72 32.43 -17.88 -7.74
CA PRO A 72 33.12 -19.15 -7.51
C PRO A 72 32.51 -20.27 -8.36
N ALA A 73 32.86 -20.35 -9.65
CA ALA A 73 32.19 -21.16 -10.67
C ALA A 73 32.06 -22.68 -10.38
N ASN A 74 32.81 -23.22 -9.41
CA ASN A 74 32.80 -24.63 -9.03
C ASN A 74 32.23 -24.89 -7.62
N PHE A 75 31.64 -23.89 -6.96
CA PHE A 75 31.18 -23.98 -5.56
C PHE A 75 30.15 -25.08 -5.31
N TYR A 76 29.39 -25.47 -6.34
CA TYR A 76 28.40 -26.52 -6.29
C TYR A 76 29.00 -27.93 -6.12
N ARG A 77 30.28 -28.12 -6.43
CA ARG A 77 30.95 -29.43 -6.28
C ARG A 77 30.98 -29.85 -4.82
N GLU A 78 30.89 -31.16 -4.59
CA GLU A 78 30.88 -31.72 -3.23
C GLU A 78 32.17 -31.43 -2.45
N ASP A 79 33.31 -31.42 -3.15
CA ASP A 79 34.65 -31.24 -2.59
C ASP A 79 35.08 -29.77 -2.47
N TYR A 80 34.23 -28.82 -2.90
CA TYR A 80 34.54 -27.40 -2.80
C TYR A 80 34.39 -26.90 -1.35
N ASP A 81 35.46 -26.34 -0.80
CA ASP A 81 35.50 -25.79 0.54
C ASP A 81 34.80 -24.42 0.63
N VAL A 82 33.78 -24.36 1.49
CA VAL A 82 32.97 -23.17 1.77
C VAL A 82 33.09 -22.74 3.24
N SER A 83 34.02 -23.32 4.00
CA SER A 83 34.15 -23.08 5.44
C SER A 83 34.50 -21.64 5.79
N GLY A 84 35.14 -20.92 4.86
CA GLY A 84 35.49 -19.50 5.01
C GLY A 84 34.46 -18.52 4.43
N TRP A 85 33.29 -18.99 3.99
CA TRP A 85 32.25 -18.12 3.45
C TRP A 85 31.50 -17.37 4.55
N ASP A 86 30.95 -16.22 4.19
CA ASP A 86 30.04 -15.47 5.05
C ASP A 86 28.75 -16.26 5.30
N LYS A 87 27.91 -15.76 6.20
CA LYS A 87 26.57 -16.29 6.43
C LYS A 87 25.53 -15.28 6.00
N ILE A 88 24.40 -15.79 5.50
CA ILE A 88 23.24 -15.00 5.13
C ILE A 88 21.97 -15.66 5.67
N THR A 89 20.99 -14.85 6.05
CA THR A 89 19.65 -15.30 6.42
C THR A 89 18.82 -15.52 5.16
N VAL A 90 18.20 -16.69 5.07
CA VAL A 90 17.19 -17.05 4.06
C VAL A 90 15.88 -17.35 4.80
N PRO A 91 14.74 -16.75 4.39
CA PRO A 91 14.60 -15.75 3.35
C PRO A 91 15.15 -14.37 3.72
N GLY A 92 15.53 -13.59 2.71
CA GLY A 92 15.89 -12.18 2.84
C GLY A 92 16.65 -11.64 1.64
N ASN A 93 16.52 -10.34 1.36
CA ASN A 93 17.31 -9.71 0.31
C ASN A 93 18.75 -9.46 0.75
N TRP A 94 19.73 -9.75 -0.10
CA TRP A 94 21.15 -9.64 0.30
C TRP A 94 21.58 -8.18 0.53
N GLN A 95 20.91 -7.22 -0.13
CA GLN A 95 21.23 -5.79 -0.01
C GLN A 95 21.02 -5.27 1.40
N LEU A 96 19.99 -5.77 2.08
CA LEU A 96 19.70 -5.39 3.47
C LEU A 96 20.47 -6.24 4.49
N GLN A 97 21.35 -7.12 4.00
CA GLN A 97 22.25 -7.95 4.80
C GLN A 97 23.72 -7.57 4.57
N GLY A 98 23.98 -6.40 3.97
CA GLY A 98 25.32 -5.82 3.81
C GLY A 98 26.03 -6.15 2.49
N PHE A 99 25.35 -6.78 1.52
CA PHE A 99 25.97 -7.16 0.25
C PHE A 99 25.42 -6.35 -0.94
N GLY A 100 26.31 -5.78 -1.77
CA GLY A 100 25.90 -4.98 -2.92
C GLY A 100 25.16 -3.69 -2.53
N VAL A 101 24.37 -3.16 -3.47
CA VAL A 101 23.72 -1.84 -3.34
C VAL A 101 22.25 -1.96 -3.73
N PRO A 102 21.28 -1.59 -2.86
CA PRO A 102 19.88 -1.44 -3.26
C PRO A 102 19.74 -0.26 -4.22
N ILE A 103 18.92 -0.39 -5.25
CA ILE A 103 18.73 0.66 -6.26
C ILE A 103 17.24 0.97 -6.30
N TYR A 104 16.85 2.23 -6.11
CA TYR A 104 15.46 2.65 -6.32
C TYR A 104 15.35 3.41 -7.63
N ILE A 105 14.46 2.96 -8.51
CA ILE A 105 14.19 3.59 -9.80
C ILE A 105 12.78 3.24 -10.26
N ASN A 106 12.06 4.23 -10.77
CA ASN A 106 10.69 4.14 -11.22
C ASN A 106 10.63 3.51 -12.63
N ILE A 107 10.66 4.33 -13.70
CA ILE A 107 10.36 3.88 -15.07
C ILE A 107 11.59 3.28 -15.80
N ASN A 108 12.81 3.41 -15.29
CA ASN A 108 14.01 3.01 -16.04
C ASN A 108 14.70 1.77 -15.45
N TYR A 109 15.36 0.99 -16.31
CA TYR A 109 16.11 -0.17 -15.87
C TYR A 109 17.47 0.23 -15.26
N PRO A 110 17.95 -0.45 -14.21
CA PRO A 110 19.27 -0.22 -13.62
C PRO A 110 20.44 -0.75 -14.49
N PHE A 111 20.14 -1.29 -15.67
CA PHE A 111 21.09 -1.80 -16.66
C PHE A 111 20.70 -1.32 -18.08
N VAL A 112 21.60 -1.47 -19.06
CA VAL A 112 21.32 -1.02 -20.42
C VAL A 112 20.23 -1.87 -21.05
N ARG A 113 19.17 -1.20 -21.53
CA ARG A 113 18.11 -1.82 -22.33
C ARG A 113 18.64 -2.31 -23.68
N ASN A 114 19.06 -3.57 -23.75
CA ASN A 114 19.53 -4.25 -24.96
C ASN A 114 19.05 -5.71 -24.98
N ARG A 115 17.72 -5.91 -25.01
CA ARG A 115 17.08 -7.24 -24.94
C ARG A 115 17.67 -8.24 -25.94
N PRO A 116 17.88 -9.51 -25.52
CA PRO A 116 17.63 -10.05 -24.18
C PRO A 116 18.79 -9.84 -23.19
N SER A 117 19.87 -9.14 -23.57
CA SER A 117 21.04 -8.98 -22.73
C SER A 117 20.77 -8.07 -21.52
N VAL A 118 21.35 -8.43 -20.37
CA VAL A 118 21.38 -7.64 -19.13
C VAL A 118 22.79 -7.27 -18.68
N THR A 119 23.81 -7.65 -19.47
CA THR A 119 25.23 -7.41 -19.16
C THR A 119 25.90 -6.40 -20.10
N THR A 120 25.13 -5.82 -21.02
CA THR A 120 25.60 -4.74 -21.90
C THR A 120 26.17 -3.58 -21.08
N GLU A 121 27.29 -3.01 -21.54
CA GLU A 121 28.02 -1.97 -20.79
C GLU A 121 27.24 -0.68 -20.57
N PRO A 122 26.90 -0.32 -19.31
CA PRO A 122 26.22 0.93 -18.98
C PRO A 122 27.19 2.11 -18.88
N PRO A 123 26.67 3.34 -18.78
CA PRO A 123 27.47 4.51 -18.42
C PRO A 123 28.30 4.29 -17.16
N LYS A 124 29.50 4.90 -17.13
CA LYS A 124 30.50 4.68 -16.05
C LYS A 124 30.06 5.10 -14.66
N ASP A 125 29.09 6.00 -14.58
CA ASP A 125 28.52 6.53 -13.34
C ASP A 125 27.35 5.70 -12.82
N TRP A 126 26.89 4.68 -13.55
CA TRP A 126 25.84 3.77 -13.08
C TRP A 126 26.41 2.74 -12.12
N THR A 127 25.61 2.35 -11.13
CA THR A 127 25.93 1.25 -10.19
C THR A 127 26.25 -0.04 -10.93
N ALA A 128 25.53 -0.31 -12.02
CA ALA A 128 25.74 -1.48 -12.85
C ALA A 128 27.04 -1.45 -13.68
N TYR A 129 27.78 -0.33 -13.71
CA TYR A 129 29.09 -0.33 -14.38
C TYR A 129 30.08 -1.23 -13.62
N GLU A 130 30.18 -1.04 -12.30
CA GLU A 130 31.04 -1.82 -11.42
C GLU A 130 30.41 -3.15 -11.00
N ASN A 131 29.09 -3.15 -10.82
CA ASN A 131 28.28 -4.29 -10.38
C ASN A 131 27.43 -4.80 -11.55
N ARG A 132 28.08 -5.38 -12.58
CA ARG A 132 27.45 -5.64 -13.88
C ARG A 132 26.21 -6.52 -13.82
N ASN A 133 26.33 -7.67 -13.20
CA ASN A 133 25.21 -8.54 -12.88
C ASN A 133 25.61 -9.34 -11.63
N PRO A 134 25.40 -8.78 -10.43
CA PRO A 134 25.83 -9.42 -9.20
C PRO A 134 25.25 -10.82 -9.03
N VAL A 135 26.08 -11.72 -8.49
CA VAL A 135 25.72 -13.13 -8.28
C VAL A 135 25.90 -13.49 -6.81
N GLY A 136 24.82 -13.99 -6.21
CA GLY A 136 24.82 -14.61 -4.89
C GLY A 136 24.99 -16.12 -5.00
N SER A 137 26.09 -16.67 -4.47
CA SER A 137 26.30 -18.11 -4.34
C SER A 137 25.92 -18.55 -2.93
N TYR A 138 24.89 -19.39 -2.82
CA TYR A 138 24.35 -19.89 -1.56
C TYR A 138 24.64 -21.38 -1.39
N VAL A 139 25.05 -21.80 -0.19
CA VAL A 139 25.22 -23.21 0.18
C VAL A 139 24.58 -23.50 1.52
N THR A 140 23.76 -24.55 1.56
CA THR A 140 23.30 -25.16 2.80
C THR A 140 23.41 -26.68 2.71
N PHE A 141 23.07 -27.36 3.79
CA PHE A 141 23.10 -28.81 3.87
C PHE A 141 21.78 -29.36 4.36
N VAL A 142 21.36 -30.45 3.74
CA VAL A 142 20.12 -31.16 4.04
C VAL A 142 20.45 -32.58 4.45
N ASP A 143 19.94 -33.00 5.60
CA ASP A 143 20.02 -34.39 6.04
C ASP A 143 18.82 -35.17 5.52
N VAL A 144 19.07 -36.21 4.73
CA VAL A 144 18.05 -37.08 4.17
C VAL A 144 18.11 -38.44 4.84
N THR A 145 17.00 -38.86 5.43
CA THR A 145 16.90 -40.17 6.08
C THR A 145 16.65 -41.28 5.05
N LYS A 146 16.93 -42.53 5.43
CA LYS A 146 16.59 -43.71 4.61
C LYS A 146 15.09 -43.81 4.31
N GLU A 147 14.24 -43.36 5.23
CA GLU A 147 12.79 -43.34 5.03
C GLU A 147 12.40 -42.34 3.93
N MET A 148 12.98 -41.14 3.95
CA MET A 148 12.74 -40.13 2.91
C MET A 148 13.10 -40.66 1.51
N LEU A 149 14.20 -41.42 1.35
CA LEU A 149 14.59 -42.00 0.05
C LEU A 149 13.57 -42.98 -0.56
N SER A 150 12.57 -43.44 0.21
CA SER A 150 11.45 -44.24 -0.31
C SER A 150 10.26 -43.42 -0.83
N LYS A 151 10.35 -42.09 -0.70
CA LYS A 151 9.33 -41.09 -1.01
C LYS A 151 9.77 -40.25 -2.22
N ASN A 152 8.90 -39.38 -2.69
CA ASN A 152 9.21 -38.34 -3.67
C ASN A 152 9.71 -37.09 -2.92
N LEU A 153 10.91 -36.61 -3.25
CA LEU A 153 11.46 -35.40 -2.63
C LEU A 153 11.40 -34.24 -3.61
N ILE A 154 10.70 -33.17 -3.25
CA ILE A 154 10.56 -31.95 -4.03
C ILE A 154 11.22 -30.80 -3.29
N LEU A 155 12.13 -30.08 -3.94
CA LEU A 155 12.71 -28.85 -3.42
C LEU A 155 11.86 -27.67 -3.89
N HIS A 156 11.29 -26.93 -2.94
CA HIS A 156 10.41 -25.80 -3.17
C HIS A 156 11.12 -24.49 -2.79
N PHE A 157 11.12 -23.51 -3.69
CA PHE A 157 11.51 -22.12 -3.43
C PHE A 157 10.28 -21.23 -3.60
N GLY A 158 9.87 -20.52 -2.55
CA GLY A 158 8.71 -19.63 -2.61
C GLY A 158 8.93 -18.35 -3.43
N GLY A 159 10.18 -17.95 -3.65
CA GLY A 159 10.53 -16.72 -4.37
C GLY A 159 12.02 -16.42 -4.36
N VAL A 160 12.59 -16.22 -5.56
CA VAL A 160 14.01 -15.93 -5.77
C VAL A 160 14.14 -14.86 -6.85
N HIS A 161 14.81 -13.75 -6.54
CA HIS A 161 14.97 -12.64 -7.48
C HIS A 161 16.41 -12.54 -8.02
N SER A 162 16.64 -12.51 -9.35
CA SER A 162 15.65 -12.58 -10.46
C SER A 162 15.59 -13.96 -11.14
N ALA A 163 16.72 -14.68 -11.15
CA ALA A 163 16.82 -16.03 -11.70
C ALA A 163 17.91 -16.84 -10.98
N PHE A 164 17.80 -18.16 -11.02
CA PHE A 164 18.76 -19.01 -10.32
C PHE A 164 18.96 -20.39 -10.93
N TYR A 165 20.16 -20.94 -10.71
CA TYR A 165 20.45 -22.35 -10.90
C TYR A 165 20.54 -23.07 -9.57
N VAL A 166 20.22 -24.37 -9.57
CA VAL A 166 20.28 -25.22 -8.37
C VAL A 166 21.03 -26.53 -8.64
N TRP A 167 21.83 -26.94 -7.66
CA TRP A 167 22.57 -28.20 -7.66
C TRP A 167 22.41 -28.93 -6.33
N ILE A 168 22.40 -30.26 -6.41
CA ILE A 168 22.50 -31.13 -5.24
C ILE A 168 23.65 -32.10 -5.47
N ASN A 169 24.54 -32.18 -4.49
CA ASN A 169 25.70 -33.08 -4.52
C ASN A 169 26.50 -32.98 -5.83
N GLY A 170 26.83 -31.76 -6.25
CA GLY A 170 27.59 -31.50 -7.48
C GLY A 170 26.83 -31.68 -8.79
N LYS A 171 25.57 -32.13 -8.78
CA LYS A 171 24.78 -32.37 -9.98
C LYS A 171 23.77 -31.25 -10.21
N LYS A 172 23.73 -30.69 -11.42
CA LYS A 172 22.77 -29.64 -11.81
C LYS A 172 21.36 -30.23 -11.79
N VAL A 173 20.47 -29.62 -11.00
CA VAL A 173 19.06 -30.00 -10.87
C VAL A 173 18.25 -29.22 -11.88
N GLY A 174 18.37 -27.88 -11.91
CA GLY A 174 17.50 -27.04 -12.72
C GLY A 174 17.87 -25.55 -12.77
N TYR A 175 16.95 -24.78 -13.36
CA TYR A 175 16.97 -23.32 -13.52
C TYR A 175 15.54 -22.76 -13.42
N SER A 176 15.36 -21.53 -12.94
CA SER A 176 14.08 -20.80 -13.00
C SER A 176 14.28 -19.29 -13.09
N GLN A 177 13.34 -18.62 -13.75
CA GLN A 177 13.02 -17.19 -13.60
C GLN A 177 11.54 -16.99 -13.21
N ASN A 178 11.01 -15.75 -13.27
CA ASN A 178 9.73 -15.29 -12.69
C ASN A 178 9.80 -15.18 -11.15
N SER A 179 10.29 -14.05 -10.66
CA SER A 179 10.79 -13.91 -9.28
C SER A 179 9.73 -14.07 -8.18
N MET A 180 8.47 -13.77 -8.51
CA MET A 180 7.35 -13.69 -7.55
C MET A 180 6.52 -14.97 -7.51
N SER A 181 6.90 -15.98 -8.28
CA SER A 181 6.21 -17.27 -8.33
C SER A 181 7.12 -18.39 -7.82
N PRO A 182 6.54 -19.42 -7.17
CA PRO A 182 7.32 -20.52 -6.65
C PRO A 182 8.03 -21.30 -7.76
N ALA A 183 9.14 -21.93 -7.41
CA ALA A 183 9.89 -22.82 -8.28
C ALA A 183 10.20 -24.15 -7.58
N GLU A 184 9.75 -25.24 -8.19
CA GLU A 184 9.83 -26.57 -7.62
C GLU A 184 10.61 -27.53 -8.52
N PHE A 185 11.38 -28.42 -7.89
CA PHE A 185 12.20 -29.41 -8.59
C PHE A 185 12.12 -30.78 -7.91
N ASP A 186 11.89 -31.85 -8.67
CA ASP A 186 12.06 -33.22 -8.17
C ASP A 186 13.56 -33.51 -7.96
N VAL A 187 13.94 -33.68 -6.70
CA VAL A 187 15.33 -33.89 -6.27
C VAL A 187 15.64 -35.34 -5.91
N THR A 188 14.67 -36.24 -6.04
CA THR A 188 14.74 -37.63 -5.56
C THR A 188 15.98 -38.37 -6.08
N LYS A 189 16.35 -38.17 -7.35
CA LYS A 189 17.51 -38.84 -7.98
C LYS A 189 18.88 -38.20 -7.67
N TYR A 190 18.89 -37.05 -6.99
CA TYR A 190 20.11 -36.29 -6.72
C TYR A 190 20.58 -36.41 -5.27
N VAL A 191 19.69 -36.80 -4.35
CA VAL A 191 19.99 -37.00 -2.93
C VAL A 191 20.49 -38.40 -2.61
N ARG A 192 21.07 -38.56 -1.42
CA ARG A 192 21.50 -39.82 -0.81
C ARG A 192 21.28 -39.80 0.70
N GLU A 193 21.37 -40.94 1.36
CA GLU A 193 21.22 -41.03 2.81
C GLU A 193 22.31 -40.21 3.53
N GLY A 194 21.93 -39.50 4.60
CA GLY A 194 22.79 -38.63 5.37
C GLY A 194 22.85 -37.21 4.80
N ARG A 195 24.01 -36.56 4.94
CA ARG A 195 24.20 -35.15 4.60
C ARG A 195 24.35 -34.92 3.09
N ASN A 196 23.55 -34.02 2.55
CA ASN A 196 23.53 -33.61 1.14
C ASN A 196 23.88 -32.11 1.04
N LYS A 197 24.70 -31.75 0.05
CA LYS A 197 25.04 -30.34 -0.22
C LYS A 197 24.02 -29.77 -1.20
N LEU A 198 23.34 -28.69 -0.81
CA LEU A 198 22.48 -27.88 -1.67
C LEU A 198 23.24 -26.59 -2.02
N ALA A 199 23.36 -26.30 -3.32
CA ALA A 199 24.02 -25.10 -3.82
C ALA A 199 23.10 -24.36 -4.79
N VAL A 200 23.00 -23.04 -4.64
CA VAL A 200 22.12 -22.17 -5.43
C VAL A 200 22.91 -20.96 -5.92
N GLU A 201 22.84 -20.67 -7.22
CA GLU A 201 23.51 -19.53 -7.85
C GLU A 201 22.45 -18.56 -8.35
N VAL A 202 22.29 -17.42 -7.68
CA VAL A 202 21.24 -16.43 -7.93
C VAL A 202 21.83 -15.22 -8.65
N TYR A 203 21.25 -14.86 -9.79
CA TYR A 203 21.62 -13.69 -10.58
C TYR A 203 20.70 -12.52 -10.26
N ARG A 204 21.26 -11.32 -10.15
CA ARG A 204 20.51 -10.09 -9.90
C ARG A 204 19.62 -9.72 -11.08
N TRP A 205 20.13 -9.88 -12.29
CA TRP A 205 19.44 -9.58 -13.55
C TRP A 205 19.38 -10.82 -14.45
N CYS A 206 18.24 -11.00 -15.13
CA CYS A 206 18.05 -11.96 -16.24
C CYS A 206 17.15 -11.33 -17.31
N ASP A 207 16.92 -12.01 -18.44
CA ASP A 207 15.95 -11.55 -19.44
C ASP A 207 14.56 -11.32 -18.83
N GLY A 208 14.12 -12.16 -17.89
CA GLY A 208 12.89 -11.94 -17.13
C GLY A 208 12.77 -10.59 -16.42
N SER A 209 13.90 -9.92 -16.09
CA SER A 209 13.92 -8.59 -15.47
C SER A 209 13.37 -7.48 -16.38
N TYR A 210 13.29 -7.70 -17.70
CA TYR A 210 12.60 -6.76 -18.60
C TYR A 210 11.07 -6.73 -18.41
N LEU A 211 10.52 -7.72 -17.70
CA LEU A 211 9.11 -7.80 -17.30
C LEU A 211 8.91 -7.57 -15.78
N GLU A 212 9.93 -7.09 -15.08
CA GLU A 212 9.90 -6.83 -13.63
C GLU A 212 10.36 -5.39 -13.37
N ASP A 213 9.79 -4.43 -14.12
CA ASP A 213 10.16 -3.02 -14.12
C ASP A 213 9.32 -2.12 -13.19
N GLN A 214 8.73 -2.68 -12.13
CA GLN A 214 7.86 -1.94 -11.20
C GLN A 214 8.57 -0.78 -10.48
N ASP A 215 7.82 0.27 -10.13
CA ASP A 215 8.26 1.39 -9.30
C ASP A 215 8.53 0.98 -7.84
N MET A 216 9.70 0.39 -7.61
CA MET A 216 10.10 -0.17 -6.31
C MET A 216 11.61 -0.36 -6.19
N TRP A 217 12.08 -0.73 -4.99
CA TRP A 217 13.46 -1.15 -4.78
C TRP A 217 13.86 -2.37 -5.62
N ARG A 218 14.94 -2.25 -6.39
CA ARG A 218 15.56 -3.32 -7.16
C ARG A 218 16.50 -4.16 -6.29
N LEU A 219 15.91 -5.07 -5.52
CA LEU A 219 16.59 -5.99 -4.60
C LEU A 219 16.84 -7.37 -5.24
N SER A 220 17.46 -8.31 -4.52
CA SER A 220 17.82 -9.63 -5.05
C SER A 220 17.98 -10.69 -3.97
N GLY A 221 18.07 -11.97 -4.36
CA GLY A 221 18.33 -13.09 -3.47
C GLY A 221 17.11 -13.98 -3.26
N ILE A 222 17.25 -14.95 -2.35
CA ILE A 222 16.17 -15.87 -1.95
C ILE A 222 15.33 -15.15 -0.89
N PHE A 223 14.22 -14.52 -1.31
CA PHE A 223 13.45 -13.59 -0.48
C PHE A 223 12.14 -14.16 0.06
N ARG A 224 11.76 -15.38 -0.32
CA ARG A 224 10.70 -16.19 0.31
C ARG A 224 11.25 -17.58 0.68
N SER A 225 10.51 -18.30 1.52
CA SER A 225 10.96 -19.53 2.16
C SER A 225 11.44 -20.61 1.20
N VAL A 226 12.34 -21.46 1.69
CA VAL A 226 12.84 -22.66 1.00
C VAL A 226 12.47 -23.89 1.81
N GLN A 227 11.98 -24.92 1.13
CA GLN A 227 11.46 -26.12 1.77
C GLN A 227 11.84 -27.38 0.99
N LEU A 228 11.93 -28.50 1.71
CA LEU A 228 12.02 -29.85 1.14
C LEU A 228 10.74 -30.61 1.48
N TRP A 229 9.94 -30.90 0.47
CA TRP A 229 8.71 -31.69 0.60
C TRP A 229 9.01 -33.18 0.41
N VAL A 230 8.58 -34.00 1.36
CA VAL A 230 8.78 -35.45 1.43
C VAL A 230 7.44 -36.14 1.25
N ARG A 231 7.08 -36.41 -0.01
CA ARG A 231 5.72 -36.80 -0.39
C ARG A 231 5.62 -38.29 -0.75
N PRO A 232 4.51 -38.98 -0.47
CA PRO A 232 4.29 -40.33 -0.97
C PRO A 232 4.47 -40.45 -2.50
N LEU A 233 4.91 -41.61 -3.01
CA LEU A 233 5.12 -41.78 -4.46
C LEU A 233 3.83 -41.61 -5.29
N VAL A 234 2.66 -41.83 -4.69
CA VAL A 234 1.37 -41.44 -5.29
C VAL A 234 0.78 -40.37 -4.39
N HIS A 235 0.67 -39.16 -4.93
CA HIS A 235 0.33 -37.95 -4.17
C HIS A 235 -0.54 -37.00 -4.99
N ILE A 236 -1.14 -36.03 -4.30
CA ILE A 236 -1.96 -34.97 -4.91
C ILE A 236 -1.03 -33.99 -5.65
N ALA A 237 -1.13 -33.89 -6.96
CA ALA A 237 -0.32 -32.99 -7.76
C ALA A 237 -0.85 -31.55 -7.77
N ASP A 238 -2.18 -31.39 -7.78
CA ASP A 238 -2.89 -30.10 -7.81
C ASP A 238 -4.36 -30.35 -7.42
N TYR A 239 -5.08 -29.29 -7.06
CA TYR A 239 -6.54 -29.32 -6.99
C TYR A 239 -7.18 -27.95 -7.23
N HIS A 240 -8.42 -27.98 -7.70
CA HIS A 240 -9.25 -26.79 -7.83
C HIS A 240 -10.64 -27.03 -7.22
N VAL A 241 -11.05 -26.16 -6.30
CA VAL A 241 -12.36 -26.19 -5.66
C VAL A 241 -13.18 -24.98 -6.10
N THR A 242 -14.30 -25.22 -6.76
CA THR A 242 -15.22 -24.17 -7.24
C THR A 242 -16.54 -24.24 -6.48
N ALA A 243 -17.07 -23.08 -6.12
CA ALA A 243 -18.35 -22.96 -5.41
C ALA A 243 -19.10 -21.69 -5.83
N VAL A 244 -19.86 -21.77 -6.93
CA VAL A 244 -20.62 -20.63 -7.48
C VAL A 244 -22.12 -20.84 -7.22
N PRO A 245 -22.83 -19.86 -6.63
CA PRO A 245 -24.27 -19.95 -6.42
C PRO A 245 -25.05 -19.79 -7.74
N ASN A 246 -26.23 -20.40 -7.80
CA ASN A 246 -27.22 -20.12 -8.84
C ASN A 246 -27.71 -18.66 -8.79
N LYS A 247 -28.39 -18.20 -9.86
CA LYS A 247 -28.79 -16.79 -10.02
C LYS A 247 -29.73 -16.27 -8.93
N ASP A 248 -30.51 -17.16 -8.32
CA ASP A 248 -31.43 -16.89 -7.21
C ASP A 248 -30.80 -17.16 -5.83
N PHE A 249 -29.52 -17.55 -5.78
CA PHE A 249 -28.72 -17.78 -4.57
C PHE A 249 -29.26 -18.87 -3.61
N THR A 250 -30.19 -19.69 -4.07
CA THR A 250 -30.80 -20.78 -3.27
C THR A 250 -29.95 -22.04 -3.22
N LYS A 251 -28.96 -22.20 -4.11
CA LYS A 251 -28.11 -23.39 -4.21
C LYS A 251 -26.72 -23.03 -4.75
N ALA A 252 -25.69 -23.77 -4.33
CA ALA A 252 -24.37 -23.74 -4.95
C ALA A 252 -23.90 -25.17 -5.23
N ASN A 253 -23.38 -25.41 -6.44
CA ASN A 253 -22.70 -26.66 -6.75
C ASN A 253 -21.23 -26.49 -6.42
N VAL A 254 -20.73 -27.34 -5.52
CA VAL A 254 -19.32 -27.41 -5.18
C VAL A 254 -18.68 -28.52 -6.01
N THR A 255 -17.59 -28.21 -6.70
CA THR A 255 -16.81 -29.20 -7.45
C THR A 255 -15.35 -29.12 -7.02
N ALA A 256 -14.82 -30.23 -6.52
CA ALA A 256 -13.39 -30.43 -6.30
C ALA A 256 -12.83 -31.29 -7.45
N ASP A 257 -11.94 -30.71 -8.25
CA ASP A 257 -11.15 -31.40 -9.27
C ASP A 257 -9.73 -31.63 -8.73
N ILE A 258 -9.38 -32.89 -8.48
CA ILE A 258 -8.16 -33.28 -7.78
C ILE A 258 -7.26 -34.05 -8.74
N ALA A 259 -6.07 -33.53 -9.02
CA ALA A 259 -5.05 -34.19 -9.81
C ALA A 259 -4.19 -35.09 -8.91
N ILE A 260 -4.03 -36.35 -9.29
CA ILE A 260 -3.24 -37.35 -8.57
C ILE A 260 -2.17 -37.88 -9.51
N CYS A 261 -0.91 -37.79 -9.11
CA CYS A 261 0.22 -38.32 -9.89
C CYS A 261 0.78 -39.61 -9.28
N ASN A 262 1.46 -40.40 -10.11
CA ASN A 262 2.13 -41.62 -9.68
C ASN A 262 3.60 -41.63 -10.10
N MET A 263 4.48 -41.35 -9.16
CA MET A 263 5.94 -41.38 -9.30
C MET A 263 6.55 -42.76 -8.97
N ASP A 264 5.73 -43.78 -8.62
CA ASP A 264 6.21 -45.14 -8.43
C ASP A 264 6.49 -45.82 -9.79
N LYS A 265 7.41 -46.79 -9.79
CA LYS A 265 7.69 -47.67 -10.93
C LYS A 265 6.55 -48.64 -11.22
N LYS A 266 5.59 -48.77 -10.31
CA LYS A 266 4.41 -49.64 -10.43
C LYS A 266 3.16 -48.81 -10.71
N LYS A 267 2.21 -49.39 -11.44
CA LYS A 267 0.88 -48.79 -11.58
C LYS A 267 0.17 -48.71 -10.23
N ALA A 268 -0.46 -47.57 -9.95
CA ALA A 268 -1.30 -47.38 -8.79
C ALA A 268 -2.73 -47.88 -9.09
N LYS A 269 -3.31 -48.66 -8.16
CA LYS A 269 -4.68 -49.20 -8.25
C LYS A 269 -5.41 -48.96 -6.94
N ASN A 270 -6.74 -48.95 -6.98
CA ASN A 270 -7.61 -48.79 -5.81
C ASN A 270 -7.23 -47.56 -4.97
N VAL A 271 -6.87 -46.46 -5.65
CA VAL A 271 -6.51 -45.20 -5.01
C VAL A 271 -7.81 -44.45 -4.73
N SER A 272 -8.12 -44.25 -3.45
CA SER A 272 -9.27 -43.46 -3.02
C SER A 272 -8.81 -42.10 -2.52
N VAL A 273 -9.48 -41.05 -2.96
CA VAL A 273 -9.35 -39.70 -2.41
C VAL A 273 -10.61 -39.37 -1.63
N PHE A 274 -10.45 -38.80 -0.44
CA PHE A 274 -11.55 -38.29 0.37
C PHE A 274 -11.55 -36.78 0.35
N PHE A 275 -12.72 -36.19 0.18
CA PHE A 275 -12.99 -34.76 0.31
C PHE A 275 -14.00 -34.59 1.44
N LYS A 276 -13.54 -34.10 2.59
CA LYS A 276 -14.38 -33.92 3.78
C LYS A 276 -14.66 -32.45 3.96
N THR A 277 -15.91 -32.09 4.06
CA THR A 277 -16.32 -30.69 4.20
C THR A 277 -16.91 -30.45 5.57
N TYR A 278 -16.65 -29.26 6.09
CA TYR A 278 -17.11 -28.80 7.39
C TYR A 278 -17.75 -27.43 7.18
N GLU A 279 -18.95 -27.25 7.70
CA GLU A 279 -19.55 -25.92 7.78
C GLU A 279 -18.78 -25.13 8.85
N ASN A 280 -18.07 -24.07 8.46
CA ASN A 280 -17.05 -23.43 9.29
C ASN A 280 -17.60 -22.69 10.53
N GLN A 281 -16.68 -22.52 11.47
CA GLN A 281 -16.73 -22.45 12.92
C GLN A 281 -16.71 -21.01 13.48
N SER A 282 -17.79 -20.62 14.13
CA SER A 282 -17.72 -19.78 15.34
C SER A 282 -18.31 -20.50 16.57
N GLU A 283 -18.90 -21.68 16.39
CA GLU A 283 -19.42 -22.52 17.46
C GLU A 283 -19.01 -23.97 17.19
N ARG A 284 -17.99 -24.48 17.88
CA ARG A 284 -17.69 -25.92 17.89
C ARG A 284 -18.49 -26.62 18.99
N PRO A 285 -19.42 -27.51 18.66
CA PRO A 285 -19.64 -28.73 19.43
C PRO A 285 -18.76 -29.85 18.85
N SER A 286 -18.07 -30.61 19.69
CA SER A 286 -17.21 -31.74 19.34
C SER A 286 -17.94 -32.97 18.75
N THR A 287 -19.13 -32.79 18.19
CA THR A 287 -20.06 -33.87 17.81
C THR A 287 -20.60 -33.79 16.38
N VAL A 288 -20.30 -32.74 15.61
CA VAL A 288 -20.74 -32.64 14.20
C VAL A 288 -19.85 -33.52 13.32
N ARG A 289 -20.46 -34.44 12.58
CA ARG A 289 -19.76 -35.32 11.63
C ARG A 289 -19.54 -34.55 10.32
N PRO A 290 -18.34 -34.58 9.72
CA PRO A 290 -18.14 -34.04 8.37
C PRO A 290 -18.99 -34.79 7.36
N ASP A 291 -19.46 -34.06 6.35
CA ASP A 291 -19.94 -34.70 5.13
C ASP A 291 -18.70 -35.22 4.37
N GLY A 292 -18.58 -36.55 4.32
CA GLY A 292 -17.46 -37.24 3.70
C GLY A 292 -17.82 -37.69 2.30
N TYR A 293 -17.20 -37.07 1.30
CA TYR A 293 -17.26 -37.51 -0.10
C TYR A 293 -15.99 -38.26 -0.46
N PHE A 294 -16.09 -39.26 -1.34
CA PHE A 294 -14.90 -39.97 -1.82
C PHE A 294 -15.09 -40.42 -3.25
N ALA A 295 -13.98 -40.60 -3.94
CA ALA A 295 -13.96 -41.15 -5.29
C ALA A 295 -12.71 -42.02 -5.49
N PHE A 296 -12.83 -43.00 -6.37
CA PHE A 296 -11.70 -43.83 -6.79
C PHE A 296 -11.06 -43.23 -8.03
N ALA A 297 -9.75 -43.01 -7.97
CA ALA A 297 -8.99 -42.69 -9.16
C ALA A 297 -8.94 -43.90 -10.10
N PRO A 298 -8.94 -43.68 -11.43
CA PRO A 298 -8.63 -44.75 -12.38
C PRO A 298 -7.22 -45.30 -12.13
N VAL A 299 -6.88 -46.40 -12.80
CA VAL A 299 -5.51 -46.95 -12.73
C VAL A 299 -4.53 -45.91 -13.26
N ILE A 300 -3.55 -45.53 -12.44
CA ILE A 300 -2.55 -44.52 -12.78
C ILE A 300 -1.26 -45.25 -13.17
N LEU A 301 -0.77 -45.05 -14.39
CA LEU A 301 0.50 -45.67 -14.82
C LEU A 301 1.69 -44.93 -14.19
N PRO A 302 2.89 -45.54 -14.14
CA PRO A 302 4.12 -44.85 -13.74
C PRO A 302 4.36 -43.59 -14.56
N GLY A 303 4.56 -42.45 -13.90
CA GLY A 303 4.79 -41.14 -14.51
C GLY A 303 3.54 -40.40 -14.97
N ASP A 304 2.35 -41.01 -14.86
CA ASP A 304 1.09 -40.37 -15.27
C ASP A 304 0.44 -39.57 -14.13
N THR A 305 -0.35 -38.57 -14.52
CA THR A 305 -1.28 -37.83 -13.67
C THR A 305 -2.71 -38.05 -14.15
N THR A 306 -3.65 -38.28 -13.23
CA THR A 306 -5.08 -38.39 -13.52
C THR A 306 -5.89 -37.42 -12.67
N HIS A 307 -7.07 -37.06 -13.14
CA HIS A 307 -8.02 -36.23 -12.40
C HIS A 307 -9.15 -37.07 -11.80
N VAL A 308 -9.61 -36.65 -10.62
CA VAL A 308 -10.80 -37.16 -9.94
C VAL A 308 -11.69 -35.99 -9.58
N LYS A 309 -12.96 -36.04 -10.01
CA LYS A 309 -13.96 -35.01 -9.73
C LYS A 309 -14.94 -35.48 -8.67
N ILE A 310 -15.13 -34.67 -7.63
CA ILE A 310 -16.13 -34.84 -6.60
C ILE A 310 -17.06 -33.62 -6.66
N THR A 311 -18.37 -33.87 -6.73
CA THR A 311 -19.39 -32.81 -6.83
C THR A 311 -20.52 -33.04 -5.84
N TYR A 312 -20.95 -31.99 -5.16
CA TYR A 312 -22.15 -31.99 -4.31
C TYR A 312 -22.82 -30.60 -4.34
N THR A 313 -24.01 -30.49 -3.76
CA THR A 313 -24.80 -29.25 -3.76
C THR A 313 -25.03 -28.78 -2.33
N ILE A 314 -24.75 -27.51 -2.06
CA ILE A 314 -25.15 -26.80 -0.84
C ILE A 314 -26.49 -26.11 -1.13
N PHE A 315 -27.48 -26.31 -0.27
CA PHE A 315 -28.76 -25.61 -0.34
C PHE A 315 -28.74 -24.44 0.65
N ASN A 316 -29.24 -23.27 0.22
CA ASN A 316 -29.20 -22.00 0.95
C ASN A 316 -27.80 -21.67 1.49
N PRO A 317 -26.78 -21.59 0.61
CA PRO A 317 -25.40 -21.38 1.03
C PRO A 317 -25.23 -20.04 1.75
N ARG A 318 -24.38 -20.01 2.77
CA ARG A 318 -23.85 -18.76 3.33
C ARG A 318 -22.85 -18.19 2.33
N LEU A 319 -23.14 -17.02 1.78
CA LEU A 319 -22.30 -16.41 0.76
C LEU A 319 -21.10 -15.71 1.39
N TRP A 320 -19.96 -15.78 0.72
CA TRP A 320 -18.75 -15.04 1.07
C TRP A 320 -18.80 -13.63 0.48
N SER A 321 -18.47 -12.63 1.29
CA SER A 321 -18.23 -11.24 0.90
C SER A 321 -17.20 -10.61 1.85
N ALA A 322 -16.65 -9.44 1.49
CA ALA A 322 -15.73 -8.71 2.38
C ALA A 322 -16.37 -8.25 3.71
N GLU A 323 -17.70 -8.16 3.74
CA GLU A 323 -18.49 -7.83 4.93
C GLU A 323 -18.81 -9.08 5.77
N LYS A 324 -19.12 -10.20 5.09
CA LYS A 324 -19.49 -11.48 5.69
C LYS A 324 -18.59 -12.60 5.10
N PRO A 325 -17.36 -12.79 5.62
CA PRO A 325 -16.39 -13.74 5.09
C PRO A 325 -16.75 -15.20 5.47
N ASN A 326 -17.94 -15.66 5.08
CA ASN A 326 -18.39 -17.02 5.36
C ASN A 326 -17.54 -18.02 4.57
N LEU A 327 -16.83 -18.88 5.29
CA LEU A 327 -15.98 -19.92 4.71
C LEU A 327 -16.57 -21.31 5.00
N TYR A 328 -16.21 -22.27 4.18
CA TYR A 328 -16.44 -23.71 4.38
C TYR A 328 -15.08 -24.38 4.40
N ASP A 329 -14.71 -24.96 5.55
CA ASP A 329 -13.46 -25.70 5.65
C ASP A 329 -13.61 -27.04 4.92
N TYR A 330 -12.51 -27.54 4.38
CA TYR A 330 -12.43 -28.89 3.86
C TYR A 330 -11.04 -29.49 4.09
N SER A 331 -10.99 -30.81 4.07
CA SER A 331 -9.75 -31.55 3.95
C SER A 331 -9.77 -32.50 2.75
N ILE A 332 -8.61 -32.62 2.10
CA ILE A 332 -8.35 -33.59 1.05
C ILE A 332 -7.40 -34.65 1.59
N GLU A 333 -7.84 -35.91 1.59
CA GLU A 333 -7.03 -37.03 2.07
C GLU A 333 -6.76 -38.04 0.96
N LEU A 334 -5.49 -38.36 0.76
CA LEU A 334 -5.01 -39.37 -0.18
C LEU A 334 -3.93 -40.21 0.49
N ARG A 335 -4.30 -41.44 0.90
CA ARG A 335 -3.40 -42.34 1.64
C ARG A 335 -2.89 -41.68 2.93
N ASP A 336 -1.61 -41.31 2.96
CA ASP A 336 -0.94 -40.67 4.09
C ASP A 336 -0.90 -39.13 3.96
N GLU A 337 -1.34 -38.57 2.81
CA GLU A 337 -1.43 -37.11 2.65
C GLU A 337 -2.76 -36.57 3.14
N HIS A 338 -2.69 -35.43 3.80
CA HIS A 338 -3.82 -34.67 4.30
C HIS A 338 -3.54 -33.18 4.11
N PHE A 339 -4.42 -32.49 3.39
CA PHE A 339 -4.38 -31.04 3.21
C PHE A 339 -5.67 -30.41 3.70
N ASP A 340 -5.54 -29.37 4.50
CA ASP A 340 -6.63 -28.53 5.01
C ASP A 340 -6.68 -27.21 4.24
N ASN A 341 -7.87 -26.84 3.79
CA ASN A 341 -8.13 -25.56 3.16
C ASN A 341 -9.60 -25.12 3.35
N HIS A 342 -9.99 -23.99 2.78
CA HIS A 342 -11.35 -23.46 2.82
C HIS A 342 -11.79 -22.98 1.44
N PHE A 343 -13.09 -22.87 1.24
CA PHE A 343 -13.67 -22.16 0.09
C PHE A 343 -14.79 -21.22 0.55
N GLY A 344 -15.06 -20.20 -0.25
CA GLY A 344 -16.20 -19.30 -0.07
C GLY A 344 -17.17 -19.44 -1.23
N VAL A 345 -18.47 -19.43 -0.94
CA VAL A 345 -19.50 -19.44 -1.98
C VAL A 345 -19.72 -18.01 -2.46
N LYS A 346 -19.29 -17.67 -3.67
CA LYS A 346 -19.43 -16.31 -4.21
C LYS A 346 -19.75 -16.30 -5.70
N ARG A 347 -20.32 -15.19 -6.16
CA ARG A 347 -20.51 -14.86 -7.58
C ARG A 347 -19.98 -13.45 -7.83
N VAL A 348 -19.09 -13.32 -8.80
CA VAL A 348 -18.57 -12.06 -9.33
C VAL A 348 -19.07 -11.92 -10.77
N GLU A 349 -19.67 -10.78 -11.13
CA GLU A 349 -20.16 -10.59 -12.49
C GLU A 349 -20.28 -9.11 -12.87
N CYS A 350 -20.08 -8.81 -14.15
CA CYS A 350 -20.47 -7.54 -14.76
C CYS A 350 -21.84 -7.70 -15.43
N VAL A 351 -22.82 -6.88 -15.03
CA VAL A 351 -24.15 -6.86 -15.65
C VAL A 351 -24.32 -5.51 -16.35
N GLY A 352 -24.01 -5.50 -17.64
CA GLY A 352 -23.84 -4.25 -18.40
C GLY A 352 -22.68 -3.45 -17.81
N GLU A 353 -22.94 -2.20 -17.44
CA GLU A 353 -21.96 -1.29 -16.85
C GLU A 353 -21.77 -1.49 -15.33
N VAL A 354 -22.53 -2.40 -14.69
CA VAL A 354 -22.53 -2.51 -13.22
C VAL A 354 -21.77 -3.75 -12.75
N PHE A 355 -20.72 -3.53 -11.95
CA PHE A 355 -19.99 -4.58 -11.24
C PHE A 355 -20.83 -5.12 -10.07
N LYS A 356 -20.85 -6.44 -9.89
CA LYS A 356 -21.62 -7.09 -8.83
C LYS A 356 -20.87 -8.18 -8.10
N ILE A 357 -21.05 -8.20 -6.78
CA ILE A 357 -20.77 -9.35 -5.92
C ILE A 357 -22.10 -9.87 -5.39
N ASN A 358 -22.36 -11.16 -5.57
CA ASN A 358 -23.57 -11.83 -5.08
C ASN A 358 -24.86 -11.07 -5.47
N GLY A 359 -24.89 -10.53 -6.69
CA GLY A 359 -26.02 -9.77 -7.24
C GLY A 359 -26.17 -8.32 -6.75
N LYS A 360 -25.28 -7.83 -5.88
CA LYS A 360 -25.29 -6.48 -5.30
C LYS A 360 -24.26 -5.55 -5.95
N ASN A 361 -24.59 -4.27 -6.07
CA ASN A 361 -23.67 -3.23 -6.58
C ASN A 361 -22.72 -2.81 -5.45
N VAL A 362 -21.61 -3.54 -5.32
CA VAL A 362 -20.59 -3.28 -4.32
C VAL A 362 -19.61 -2.23 -4.84
N LYS A 363 -19.29 -1.24 -4.00
CA LYS A 363 -18.20 -0.29 -4.26
C LYS A 363 -16.89 -0.81 -3.67
N LEU A 364 -15.84 -0.81 -4.49
CA LEU A 364 -14.48 -1.23 -4.15
C LEU A 364 -13.73 -0.03 -3.54
N ARG A 365 -13.62 -0.03 -2.21
CA ARG A 365 -12.87 0.92 -1.37
C ARG A 365 -11.44 0.41 -1.25
N GLY A 366 -10.61 0.81 -2.22
CA GLY A 366 -9.37 0.12 -2.55
C GLY A 366 -8.08 0.78 -2.06
N VAL A 367 -7.03 -0.02 -1.97
CA VAL A 367 -5.63 0.44 -1.86
C VAL A 367 -4.69 -0.48 -2.64
N ASN A 368 -3.61 0.09 -3.18
CA ASN A 368 -2.48 -0.65 -3.76
C ASN A 368 -1.45 -0.96 -2.67
N ARG A 369 -0.87 -2.16 -2.69
CA ARG A 369 0.11 -2.57 -1.67
C ARG A 369 1.29 -3.28 -2.31
N HIS A 370 2.49 -2.81 -1.98
CA HIS A 370 3.75 -3.52 -2.19
C HIS A 370 4.14 -4.39 -0.98
N ASP A 371 4.70 -5.58 -1.25
CA ASP A 371 5.52 -6.31 -0.27
C ASP A 371 6.80 -5.52 0.07
N HIS A 372 6.71 -4.70 1.12
CA HIS A 372 7.85 -3.94 1.67
C HIS A 372 7.91 -4.03 3.20
N HIS A 373 9.08 -4.41 3.70
CA HIS A 373 9.44 -4.33 5.11
C HIS A 373 10.76 -3.53 5.25
N PRO A 374 10.83 -2.54 6.16
CA PRO A 374 11.95 -1.61 6.21
C PRO A 374 13.31 -2.25 6.54
N VAL A 375 13.30 -3.45 7.13
CA VAL A 375 14.53 -4.17 7.55
C VAL A 375 14.85 -5.35 6.64
N THR A 376 13.84 -6.01 6.08
CA THR A 376 14.00 -7.30 5.34
C THR A 376 13.67 -7.17 3.85
N GLY A 377 13.23 -5.99 3.40
CA GLY A 377 12.98 -5.69 2.00
C GLY A 377 11.68 -6.35 1.57
N ARG A 378 11.75 -7.23 0.57
CA ARG A 378 10.57 -7.93 0.05
C ARG A 378 10.04 -9.04 0.95
N TYR A 379 10.83 -9.49 1.93
CA TYR A 379 10.34 -10.48 2.87
C TYR A 379 9.48 -9.80 3.93
N VAL A 380 8.16 -9.96 3.81
CA VAL A 380 7.17 -9.50 4.80
C VAL A 380 6.72 -10.69 5.65
N ASP A 381 6.94 -10.59 6.96
CA ASP A 381 6.54 -11.64 7.91
C ASP A 381 5.02 -11.65 8.18
N ASP A 382 4.55 -12.73 8.83
CA ASP A 382 3.14 -12.94 9.14
C ASP A 382 2.55 -11.79 9.98
N ALA A 383 3.30 -11.30 10.98
CA ALA A 383 2.83 -10.27 11.90
C ALA A 383 2.64 -8.92 11.18
N THR A 384 3.52 -8.60 10.23
CA THR A 384 3.40 -7.40 9.40
C THR A 384 2.19 -7.49 8.49
N TYR A 385 1.92 -8.64 7.85
CA TYR A 385 0.68 -8.82 7.08
C TYR A 385 -0.58 -8.68 7.94
N GLU A 386 -0.60 -9.27 9.13
CA GLU A 386 -1.72 -9.11 10.06
C GLU A 386 -1.92 -7.65 10.48
N GLN A 387 -0.83 -6.90 10.72
CA GLN A 387 -0.89 -5.49 11.04
C GLN A 387 -1.41 -4.65 9.87
N ASP A 388 -0.89 -4.89 8.66
CA ASP A 388 -1.35 -4.23 7.44
C ASP A 388 -2.86 -4.42 7.27
N LEU A 389 -3.35 -5.67 7.29
CA LEU A 389 -4.77 -5.97 7.06
C LEU A 389 -5.67 -5.45 8.18
N ARG A 390 -5.17 -5.41 9.43
CA ARG A 390 -5.92 -4.88 10.56
C ARG A 390 -6.16 -3.39 10.37
N LEU A 391 -5.11 -2.64 10.05
CA LEU A 391 -5.20 -1.22 9.77
C LEU A 391 -6.09 -0.96 8.53
N MET A 392 -5.96 -1.74 7.46
CA MET A 392 -6.84 -1.62 6.29
C MET A 392 -8.33 -1.74 6.67
N LYS A 393 -8.70 -2.79 7.42
CA LYS A 393 -10.09 -2.98 7.88
C LYS A 393 -10.55 -1.85 8.80
N GLN A 394 -9.68 -1.37 9.69
CA GLN A 394 -9.96 -0.24 10.58
C GLN A 394 -10.10 1.08 9.82
N ALA A 395 -9.47 1.23 8.65
CA ALA A 395 -9.62 2.34 7.72
C ALA A 395 -10.81 2.18 6.74
N ASN A 396 -11.67 1.19 6.96
CA ASN A 396 -12.82 0.88 6.09
C ASN A 396 -12.46 0.45 4.65
N ILE A 397 -11.21 0.01 4.42
CA ILE A 397 -10.78 -0.56 3.14
C ILE A 397 -11.39 -1.96 2.98
N ASN A 398 -11.93 -2.24 1.80
CA ASN A 398 -12.54 -3.53 1.47
C ASN A 398 -11.95 -4.20 0.21
N PHE A 399 -11.04 -3.53 -0.48
CA PHE A 399 -10.43 -3.99 -1.73
C PHE A 399 -8.92 -3.74 -1.70
N LEU A 400 -8.16 -4.72 -2.17
CA LEU A 400 -6.71 -4.71 -2.21
C LEU A 400 -6.24 -5.09 -3.62
N ARG A 401 -5.31 -4.31 -4.17
CA ARG A 401 -4.54 -4.67 -5.36
C ARG A 401 -3.11 -5.00 -4.96
N THR A 402 -2.61 -6.16 -5.37
CA THR A 402 -1.24 -6.62 -5.10
C THR A 402 -0.27 -6.01 -6.11
N SER A 403 0.14 -4.76 -5.88
CA SER A 403 0.95 -4.00 -6.82
C SER A 403 2.42 -4.49 -6.80
N HIS A 404 3.02 -4.95 -7.90
CA HIS A 404 2.43 -5.36 -9.19
C HIS A 404 2.87 -6.78 -9.51
N TYR A 405 2.49 -7.69 -8.62
CA TYR A 405 2.90 -9.09 -8.62
C TYR A 405 2.10 -9.90 -7.59
N PRO A 406 2.14 -11.24 -7.66
CA PRO A 406 1.55 -12.08 -6.62
C PRO A 406 2.31 -11.93 -5.30
N ASP A 407 1.61 -11.58 -4.23
CA ASP A 407 2.13 -11.49 -2.86
C ASP A 407 2.35 -12.89 -2.26
N ARG A 408 2.83 -12.98 -1.00
CA ARG A 408 2.98 -14.28 -0.32
C ARG A 408 1.60 -14.89 -0.04
N GLU A 409 1.52 -16.21 -0.13
CA GLU A 409 0.30 -17.02 -0.03
C GLU A 409 -0.52 -16.72 1.25
N TYR A 410 0.16 -16.35 2.34
CA TYR A 410 -0.47 -16.03 3.63
C TYR A 410 -1.38 -14.79 3.57
N LEU A 411 -1.08 -13.81 2.71
CA LEU A 411 -1.93 -12.64 2.52
C LEU A 411 -3.34 -13.06 2.08
N TYR A 412 -3.43 -13.96 1.10
CA TYR A 412 -4.70 -14.39 0.52
C TYR A 412 -5.52 -15.19 1.54
N GLU A 413 -4.87 -16.03 2.36
CA GLU A 413 -5.54 -16.69 3.49
C GLU A 413 -6.15 -15.65 4.46
N LEU A 414 -5.40 -14.60 4.81
CA LEU A 414 -5.90 -13.56 5.69
C LEU A 414 -7.05 -12.78 5.05
N CYS A 415 -6.96 -12.42 3.77
CA CYS A 415 -8.01 -11.75 3.02
C CYS A 415 -9.29 -12.59 2.94
N ASP A 416 -9.17 -13.91 2.75
CA ASP A 416 -10.31 -14.83 2.78
C ASP A 416 -11.03 -14.80 4.13
N ARG A 417 -10.26 -14.84 5.23
CA ARG A 417 -10.77 -14.96 6.60
C ARG A 417 -11.31 -13.64 7.15
N TRP A 418 -10.66 -12.52 6.84
CA TRP A 418 -11.00 -11.21 7.40
C TRP A 418 -11.93 -10.40 6.48
N GLY A 419 -12.12 -10.87 5.23
CA GLY A 419 -13.02 -10.26 4.27
C GLY A 419 -12.43 -9.00 3.64
N ILE A 420 -11.57 -9.21 2.65
CA ILE A 420 -11.06 -8.19 1.74
C ILE A 420 -11.11 -8.78 0.33
N TYR A 421 -11.64 -8.02 -0.64
CA TYR A 421 -11.60 -8.39 -2.04
C TYR A 421 -10.20 -8.16 -2.61
N VAL A 422 -9.71 -9.05 -3.46
CA VAL A 422 -8.37 -8.97 -4.03
C VAL A 422 -8.44 -8.91 -5.56
N MET A 423 -7.75 -7.93 -6.14
CA MET A 423 -7.26 -7.97 -7.51
C MET A 423 -5.83 -8.48 -7.44
N ASP A 424 -5.65 -9.73 -7.85
CA ASP A 424 -4.36 -10.40 -7.85
C ASP A 424 -3.67 -10.17 -9.20
N GLU A 425 -2.40 -9.80 -9.20
CA GLU A 425 -1.74 -9.22 -10.37
C GLU A 425 -0.51 -10.03 -10.79
N ALA A 426 -0.41 -10.35 -12.08
CA ALA A 426 0.75 -11.04 -12.63
C ALA A 426 1.99 -10.15 -12.50
N ASN A 427 3.14 -10.77 -12.21
CA ASN A 427 4.43 -10.09 -12.14
C ASN A 427 4.92 -9.72 -13.55
N GLN A 428 4.29 -8.73 -14.17
CA GLN A 428 4.50 -8.31 -15.55
C GLN A 428 4.42 -6.78 -15.63
N GLU A 429 5.59 -6.15 -15.68
CA GLU A 429 5.72 -4.71 -15.92
C GLU A 429 6.96 -4.41 -16.76
N SER A 430 6.78 -3.59 -17.79
CA SER A 430 7.86 -3.21 -18.70
C SER A 430 7.83 -1.70 -18.96
N HIS A 431 7.65 -0.93 -17.89
CA HIS A 431 7.39 0.51 -17.96
C HIS A 431 8.56 1.26 -18.62
N GLY A 432 9.78 0.75 -18.54
CA GLY A 432 10.92 1.26 -19.27
C GLY A 432 10.79 1.20 -20.78
N TYR A 433 9.78 0.57 -21.37
CA TYR A 433 9.44 0.74 -22.79
C TYR A 433 8.27 1.70 -23.06
N GLY A 434 7.70 2.29 -22.01
CA GLY A 434 6.53 3.16 -21.99
C GLY A 434 5.23 2.40 -21.73
N TYR A 435 4.22 3.14 -21.26
CA TYR A 435 2.85 2.64 -21.10
C TYR A 435 2.28 2.09 -22.42
N ALA A 436 1.66 0.91 -22.36
CA ALA A 436 1.06 0.22 -23.50
C ALA A 436 2.01 0.09 -24.70
N ASN A 437 3.26 -0.34 -24.44
CA ASN A 437 4.27 -0.43 -25.47
C ASN A 437 4.10 -1.65 -26.39
N LYS A 438 4.42 -1.49 -27.66
CA LYS A 438 4.42 -2.62 -28.62
C LYS A 438 5.68 -3.47 -28.57
N VAL A 439 6.74 -2.92 -27.99
CA VAL A 439 8.08 -3.51 -27.98
C VAL A 439 8.10 -4.85 -27.24
N MET A 440 7.38 -4.94 -26.12
CA MET A 440 7.19 -6.17 -25.35
C MET A 440 5.87 -6.87 -25.70
N GLY A 441 4.82 -6.10 -26.03
CA GLY A 441 3.47 -6.64 -26.25
C GLY A 441 3.24 -7.34 -27.60
N GLU A 442 4.00 -7.00 -28.65
CA GLU A 442 3.89 -7.60 -29.99
C GLU A 442 5.05 -8.56 -30.33
N ASP A 443 6.05 -8.68 -29.47
CA ASP A 443 7.25 -9.50 -29.69
C ASP A 443 6.99 -10.99 -29.39
N PRO A 444 6.97 -11.88 -30.41
CA PRO A 444 6.59 -13.28 -30.23
C PRO A 444 7.61 -14.07 -29.39
N ASP A 445 8.87 -13.63 -29.31
CA ASP A 445 9.90 -14.31 -28.53
C ASP A 445 9.65 -14.17 -27.02
N TRP A 446 8.84 -13.18 -26.61
CA TRP A 446 8.47 -12.93 -25.21
C TRP A 446 7.09 -13.45 -24.84
N LYS A 447 6.34 -14.01 -25.79
CA LYS A 447 4.96 -14.48 -25.56
C LYS A 447 4.89 -15.49 -24.41
N ASP A 448 5.79 -16.48 -24.41
CA ASP A 448 5.75 -17.54 -23.40
C ASP A 448 6.14 -17.01 -22.01
N ALA A 449 7.06 -16.04 -21.92
CA ALA A 449 7.39 -15.36 -20.66
C ALA A 449 6.21 -14.57 -20.07
N HIS A 450 5.42 -13.90 -20.92
CA HIS A 450 4.19 -13.22 -20.48
C HIS A 450 3.15 -14.24 -19.98
N VAL A 451 2.91 -15.30 -20.77
CA VAL A 451 1.91 -16.33 -20.42
C VAL A 451 2.30 -17.09 -19.15
N ASP A 452 3.59 -17.41 -18.95
CA ASP A 452 4.06 -18.08 -17.73
C ASP A 452 3.69 -17.33 -16.46
N ARG A 453 3.82 -16.00 -16.47
CA ARG A 453 3.49 -15.11 -15.34
C ARG A 453 1.99 -15.04 -15.04
N ALA A 454 1.14 -15.08 -16.07
CA ALA A 454 -0.31 -15.19 -15.88
C ALA A 454 -0.72 -16.58 -15.39
N VAL A 455 -0.11 -17.64 -15.92
CA VAL A 455 -0.40 -19.02 -15.53
C VAL A 455 0.04 -19.27 -14.10
N SER A 456 1.20 -18.76 -13.68
CA SER A 456 1.72 -18.95 -12.32
C SER A 456 0.80 -18.33 -11.27
N LEU A 457 0.35 -17.09 -11.50
CA LEU A 457 -0.62 -16.37 -10.70
C LEU A 457 -1.90 -17.20 -10.48
N VAL A 458 -2.61 -17.52 -11.58
CA VAL A 458 -3.91 -18.20 -11.47
C VAL A 458 -3.74 -19.61 -10.90
N GLN A 459 -2.73 -20.36 -11.32
CA GLN A 459 -2.56 -21.74 -10.84
C GLN A 459 -2.35 -21.81 -9.33
N ARG A 460 -1.57 -20.88 -8.76
CA ARG A 460 -1.28 -20.83 -7.33
C ARG A 460 -2.50 -20.44 -6.52
N ASP A 461 -3.23 -19.42 -6.99
CA ASP A 461 -4.20 -18.70 -6.14
C ASP A 461 -5.69 -18.96 -6.49
N LYS A 462 -5.98 -19.79 -7.51
CA LYS A 462 -7.33 -20.13 -8.00
C LYS A 462 -8.38 -20.59 -6.97
N ASN A 463 -7.97 -20.96 -5.76
CA ASN A 463 -8.88 -21.46 -4.72
C ASN A 463 -9.29 -20.39 -3.69
N HIS A 464 -8.69 -19.19 -3.73
CA HIS A 464 -8.97 -18.14 -2.76
C HIS A 464 -10.30 -17.40 -3.04
N PRO A 465 -11.30 -17.45 -2.13
CA PRO A 465 -12.52 -16.67 -2.29
C PRO A 465 -12.31 -15.15 -2.27
N CYS A 466 -11.20 -14.63 -1.74
CA CYS A 466 -10.92 -13.19 -1.81
C CYS A 466 -10.64 -12.68 -3.23
N VAL A 467 -10.08 -13.51 -4.11
CA VAL A 467 -9.72 -13.09 -5.47
C VAL A 467 -10.97 -12.92 -6.32
N ILE A 468 -11.19 -11.69 -6.78
CA ILE A 468 -12.33 -11.30 -7.63
C ILE A 468 -11.89 -10.85 -9.02
N MET A 469 -10.61 -10.51 -9.20
CA MET A 469 -10.03 -10.06 -10.46
C MET A 469 -8.63 -10.63 -10.65
N TRP A 470 -8.31 -11.01 -11.88
CA TRP A 470 -6.97 -11.41 -12.32
C TRP A 470 -6.41 -10.30 -13.21
N SER A 471 -5.46 -9.53 -12.71
CA SER A 471 -4.75 -8.50 -13.47
C SER A 471 -3.58 -9.12 -14.24
N MET A 472 -3.46 -8.79 -15.52
CA MET A 472 -2.40 -9.31 -16.39
C MET A 472 -1.05 -8.60 -16.22
N GLY A 473 -0.98 -7.56 -15.40
CA GLY A 473 0.25 -6.80 -15.18
C GLY A 473 -0.06 -5.31 -14.99
N ASN A 474 0.99 -4.50 -15.09
CA ASN A 474 0.93 -3.06 -14.93
C ASN A 474 1.85 -2.37 -15.94
N GLU A 475 1.37 -1.30 -16.58
CA GLU A 475 2.13 -0.35 -17.41
C GLU A 475 3.10 -1.00 -18.40
N GLY A 476 2.69 -2.17 -18.90
CA GLY A 476 3.49 -3.05 -19.73
C GLY A 476 3.18 -2.94 -21.23
N GLY A 477 3.16 -4.10 -21.88
CA GLY A 477 2.94 -4.18 -23.32
C GLY A 477 1.47 -4.00 -23.73
N VAL A 478 1.21 -3.84 -25.03
CA VAL A 478 -0.12 -3.91 -25.66
C VAL A 478 -0.09 -4.90 -26.83
N GLY A 479 -1.19 -5.63 -27.08
CA GLY A 479 -1.32 -6.49 -28.26
C GLY A 479 -1.34 -8.01 -27.98
N PRO A 480 -0.81 -8.84 -28.90
CA PRO A 480 -1.06 -10.29 -28.93
C PRO A 480 -0.53 -11.06 -27.71
N ASN A 481 0.54 -10.59 -27.06
CA ASN A 481 1.03 -11.24 -25.84
C ASN A 481 0.04 -11.07 -24.68
N LEU A 482 -0.58 -9.89 -24.54
CA LEU A 482 -1.59 -9.62 -23.53
C LEU A 482 -2.88 -10.37 -23.83
N LYS A 483 -3.24 -10.52 -25.12
CA LYS A 483 -4.31 -11.43 -25.52
C LYS A 483 -4.03 -12.86 -25.07
N ALA A 484 -2.80 -13.36 -25.26
CA ALA A 484 -2.42 -14.71 -24.89
C ALA A 484 -2.47 -14.92 -23.37
N MET A 485 -2.08 -13.92 -22.58
CA MET A 485 -2.27 -13.92 -21.12
C MET A 485 -3.75 -14.03 -20.77
N ARG A 486 -4.62 -13.19 -21.36
CA ARG A 486 -6.07 -13.25 -21.13
C ARG A 486 -6.62 -14.63 -21.47
N ASP A 487 -6.28 -15.15 -22.64
CA ASP A 487 -6.76 -16.46 -23.11
C ASP A 487 -6.36 -17.57 -22.12
N ALA A 488 -5.15 -17.50 -21.53
CA ALA A 488 -4.70 -18.43 -20.49
C ALA A 488 -5.50 -18.25 -19.18
N VAL A 489 -5.66 -17.02 -18.70
CA VAL A 489 -6.44 -16.70 -17.48
C VAL A 489 -7.86 -17.26 -17.59
N VAL A 490 -8.60 -16.94 -18.66
CA VAL A 490 -10.00 -17.39 -18.83
C VAL A 490 -10.14 -18.90 -19.08
N THR A 491 -9.05 -19.57 -19.47
CA THR A 491 -9.01 -21.03 -19.59
C THR A 491 -8.85 -21.69 -18.23
N LEU A 492 -8.11 -21.05 -17.32
CA LEU A 492 -7.80 -21.58 -15.99
C LEU A 492 -8.89 -21.27 -14.98
N ASP A 493 -9.48 -20.08 -15.02
CA ASP A 493 -10.56 -19.66 -14.13
C ASP A 493 -11.59 -18.78 -14.87
N THR A 494 -12.87 -19.05 -14.60
CA THR A 494 -14.01 -18.30 -15.14
C THR A 494 -14.82 -17.58 -14.06
N ILE A 495 -14.40 -17.67 -12.79
CA ILE A 495 -15.11 -17.10 -11.65
C ILE A 495 -14.69 -15.65 -11.41
N ALA A 496 -13.38 -15.36 -11.40
CA ALA A 496 -12.87 -14.01 -11.29
C ALA A 496 -12.75 -13.32 -12.66
N LEU A 497 -12.78 -11.98 -12.66
CA LEU A 497 -12.80 -11.19 -13.88
C LEU A 497 -11.37 -10.91 -14.39
N PRO A 498 -11.06 -11.14 -15.68
CA PRO A 498 -9.79 -10.71 -16.27
C PRO A 498 -9.70 -9.19 -16.37
N PHE A 499 -8.56 -8.63 -15.98
CA PHE A 499 -8.27 -7.20 -15.99
C PHE A 499 -6.98 -6.89 -16.77
N CYS A 500 -7.01 -5.82 -17.58
CA CYS A 500 -5.87 -5.32 -18.37
C CYS A 500 -5.89 -3.79 -18.35
N ASP A 501 -4.86 -3.15 -17.80
CA ASP A 501 -4.73 -1.70 -17.82
C ASP A 501 -4.32 -1.20 -19.22
N THR A 502 -3.32 -1.84 -19.83
CA THR A 502 -2.68 -1.39 -21.08
C THR A 502 -3.44 -1.74 -22.35
N ASP A 503 -4.20 -2.85 -22.36
CA ASP A 503 -5.00 -3.28 -23.51
C ASP A 503 -6.45 -3.56 -23.11
N ARG A 504 -7.24 -2.49 -22.99
CA ARG A 504 -8.64 -2.50 -22.56
C ARG A 504 -9.55 -3.41 -23.40
N ARG A 505 -9.14 -3.84 -24.61
CA ARG A 505 -9.87 -4.85 -25.40
C ARG A 505 -9.90 -6.22 -24.72
N TYR A 506 -8.93 -6.48 -23.85
CA TYR A 506 -8.73 -7.72 -23.11
C TYR A 506 -9.04 -7.57 -21.62
N SER A 507 -9.73 -6.50 -21.22
CA SER A 507 -10.18 -6.27 -19.83
C SER A 507 -11.70 -6.36 -19.73
N ASP A 508 -12.23 -6.97 -18.67
CA ASP A 508 -13.68 -6.98 -18.40
C ASP A 508 -14.16 -5.72 -17.68
N ILE A 509 -13.23 -4.90 -17.18
CA ILE A 509 -13.49 -3.62 -16.51
C ILE A 509 -12.67 -2.54 -17.21
N TYR A 510 -13.27 -1.38 -17.43
CA TYR A 510 -12.59 -0.22 -17.98
C TYR A 510 -11.80 0.47 -16.88
N ASP A 511 -10.53 0.79 -17.15
CA ASP A 511 -9.65 1.49 -16.23
C ASP A 511 -9.11 2.78 -16.86
N ASP A 512 -9.00 3.85 -16.08
CA ASP A 512 -8.19 5.03 -16.39
C ASP A 512 -7.74 5.71 -15.08
N ALA A 513 -6.45 5.62 -14.77
CA ALA A 513 -5.91 6.05 -13.47
C ALA A 513 -5.69 7.58 -13.36
N TYR A 514 -5.58 8.06 -12.11
CA TYR A 514 -5.21 9.42 -11.73
C TYR A 514 -6.04 10.55 -12.41
N LEU A 515 -7.30 10.26 -12.74
CA LEU A 515 -8.24 11.29 -13.19
C LEU A 515 -8.62 12.20 -12.03
N SER A 516 -8.85 13.50 -12.28
CA SER A 516 -9.52 14.36 -11.30
C SER A 516 -10.98 13.95 -11.09
N PRO A 517 -11.65 14.29 -9.97
CA PRO A 517 -13.04 13.90 -9.74
C PRO A 517 -14.01 14.27 -10.89
N THR A 518 -13.85 15.48 -11.44
CA THR A 518 -14.65 15.92 -12.60
C THR A 518 -14.34 15.11 -13.87
N ARG A 519 -13.06 14.77 -14.09
CA ARG A 519 -12.67 13.95 -15.24
C ARG A 519 -13.19 12.53 -15.09
N LEU A 520 -13.07 11.92 -13.91
CA LEU A 520 -13.66 10.61 -13.60
C LEU A 520 -15.14 10.56 -13.99
N ALA A 521 -15.94 11.50 -13.50
CA ALA A 521 -17.37 11.58 -13.85
C ALA A 521 -17.59 11.66 -15.37
N SER A 522 -16.81 12.48 -16.07
CA SER A 522 -16.96 12.69 -17.51
C SER A 522 -16.46 11.53 -18.38
N GLU A 523 -15.40 10.82 -17.96
CA GLU A 523 -14.85 9.68 -18.69
C GLU A 523 -15.70 8.43 -18.46
N ALA A 524 -16.18 8.20 -17.24
CA ALA A 524 -17.07 7.10 -16.92
C ALA A 524 -18.35 7.14 -17.78
N GLN A 525 -18.96 8.32 -17.96
CA GLN A 525 -20.16 8.50 -18.81
C GLN A 525 -19.94 8.13 -20.29
N LYS A 526 -18.69 8.09 -20.77
CA LYS A 526 -18.39 7.69 -22.16
C LYS A 526 -18.28 6.18 -22.33
N VAL A 527 -18.16 5.44 -21.22
CA VAL A 527 -18.05 3.97 -21.22
C VAL A 527 -19.45 3.40 -20.99
N SER A 528 -19.94 2.64 -21.97
CA SER A 528 -21.34 2.15 -21.94
C SER A 528 -21.48 0.64 -22.12
N ASP A 529 -20.38 -0.11 -22.00
CA ASP A 529 -20.36 -1.56 -22.26
C ASP A 529 -19.78 -2.40 -21.12
N ARG A 530 -19.19 -1.76 -20.09
CA ARG A 530 -18.58 -2.40 -18.93
C ARG A 530 -18.40 -1.41 -17.76
N PRO A 531 -18.14 -1.88 -16.53
CA PRO A 531 -17.89 -1.00 -15.38
C PRO A 531 -16.60 -0.20 -15.51
N PHE A 532 -16.52 0.91 -14.77
CA PHE A 532 -15.34 1.77 -14.69
C PHE A 532 -14.68 1.66 -13.32
N ILE A 533 -13.35 1.58 -13.28
CA ILE A 533 -12.53 1.64 -12.06
C ILE A 533 -11.36 2.60 -12.28
N MET A 534 -10.82 3.18 -11.21
CA MET A 534 -9.45 3.72 -11.22
C MET A 534 -8.56 2.76 -10.42
N ARG A 535 -7.74 1.94 -11.09
CA ARG A 535 -6.82 1.01 -10.41
C ARG A 535 -5.83 1.74 -9.49
N GLU A 536 -5.54 2.99 -9.82
CA GLU A 536 -4.72 3.92 -9.06
C GLU A 536 -5.37 5.31 -9.09
N TYR A 537 -5.50 5.94 -7.94
CA TYR A 537 -5.92 7.34 -7.79
C TYR A 537 -5.41 7.89 -6.45
N ALA A 538 -5.59 9.20 -6.24
CA ALA A 538 -5.28 9.87 -4.98
C ALA A 538 -3.85 9.50 -4.49
N HIS A 539 -2.84 9.99 -5.20
CA HIS A 539 -1.43 9.67 -4.92
C HIS A 539 -1.03 10.21 -3.54
N ALA A 540 -0.67 9.34 -2.60
CA ALA A 540 -0.50 9.64 -1.19
C ALA A 540 0.93 10.06 -0.78
N MET A 541 1.80 10.38 -1.76
CA MET A 541 3.17 10.85 -1.50
C MET A 541 3.24 12.06 -0.56
N GLY A 542 3.90 11.86 0.59
CA GLY A 542 4.11 12.90 1.57
C GLY A 542 2.82 13.49 2.14
N ASN A 543 2.77 14.82 2.24
CA ASN A 543 1.55 15.52 2.70
C ASN A 543 0.53 15.69 1.56
N SER A 544 -0.29 14.67 1.32
CA SER A 544 -1.19 14.59 0.15
C SER A 544 -2.66 14.28 0.51
N MET A 545 -3.41 13.62 -0.38
CA MET A 545 -4.80 13.15 -0.19
C MET A 545 -5.82 14.27 0.03
N GLY A 546 -5.58 15.45 -0.55
CA GLY A 546 -6.58 16.49 -0.69
C GLY A 546 -7.69 16.08 -1.64
N ASN A 547 -8.88 16.67 -1.49
CA ASN A 547 -10.08 16.44 -2.31
C ASN A 547 -10.56 14.97 -2.39
N PHE A 548 -10.19 14.16 -1.39
CA PHE A 548 -10.52 12.75 -1.35
C PHE A 548 -12.03 12.48 -1.30
N GLN A 549 -12.79 13.33 -0.62
CA GLN A 549 -14.25 13.23 -0.55
C GLN A 549 -14.89 13.35 -1.94
N GLU A 550 -14.44 14.29 -2.76
CA GLU A 550 -15.05 14.59 -4.05
C GLU A 550 -14.98 13.40 -5.01
N TYR A 551 -13.95 12.56 -4.90
CA TYR A 551 -13.93 11.29 -5.62
C TYR A 551 -15.10 10.39 -5.23
N TRP A 552 -15.36 10.25 -3.95
CA TRP A 552 -16.39 9.33 -3.44
C TRP A 552 -17.80 9.88 -3.61
N ASP A 553 -17.97 11.20 -3.63
CA ASP A 553 -19.21 11.83 -4.07
C ASP A 553 -19.54 11.43 -5.52
N VAL A 554 -18.54 11.40 -6.41
CA VAL A 554 -18.71 10.94 -7.80
C VAL A 554 -18.97 9.43 -7.89
N ILE A 555 -18.15 8.61 -7.21
CA ILE A 555 -18.24 7.15 -7.25
C ILE A 555 -19.59 6.64 -6.73
N TYR A 556 -20.11 7.22 -5.64
CA TYR A 556 -21.41 6.83 -5.10
C TYR A 556 -22.59 7.36 -5.91
N ALA A 557 -22.43 8.46 -6.65
CA ALA A 557 -23.47 9.02 -7.51
C ALA A 557 -23.71 8.19 -8.79
N ASP A 558 -22.73 7.41 -9.24
CA ASP A 558 -22.80 6.65 -10.50
C ASP A 558 -22.65 5.13 -10.28
N SER A 559 -23.65 4.34 -10.67
CA SER A 559 -23.58 2.88 -10.50
C SER A 559 -22.60 2.19 -11.45
N SER A 560 -22.18 2.84 -12.54
CA SER A 560 -21.20 2.30 -13.50
C SER A 560 -19.77 2.32 -12.96
N ILE A 561 -19.47 3.23 -12.02
CA ILE A 561 -18.14 3.35 -11.41
C ILE A 561 -18.05 2.39 -10.22
N CYS A 562 -17.32 1.29 -10.35
CA CYS A 562 -17.30 0.25 -9.32
C CYS A 562 -16.37 0.57 -8.14
N GLY A 563 -15.46 1.53 -8.26
CA GLY A 563 -14.60 1.97 -7.16
C GLY A 563 -13.27 2.53 -7.64
N ALA A 564 -12.31 2.59 -6.72
CA ALA A 564 -10.96 3.02 -6.99
C ALA A 564 -10.00 2.47 -5.93
N ALA A 565 -8.69 2.38 -6.24
CA ALA A 565 -7.66 1.98 -5.28
C ALA A 565 -6.56 3.04 -5.11
N ILE A 566 -6.34 3.46 -3.86
CA ILE A 566 -5.37 4.51 -3.49
C ILE A 566 -3.94 4.06 -3.85
N TRP A 567 -3.09 4.97 -4.30
CA TRP A 567 -1.65 4.73 -4.43
C TRP A 567 -0.87 5.49 -3.34
N ASP A 568 -0.27 4.85 -2.34
CA ASP A 568 -0.33 3.42 -2.02
C ASP A 568 -0.40 3.16 -0.50
N TRP A 569 -0.25 1.90 -0.07
CA TRP A 569 -0.43 1.52 1.33
C TRP A 569 0.70 2.02 2.23
N VAL A 570 1.96 1.74 1.89
CA VAL A 570 3.11 1.89 2.80
C VAL A 570 4.31 2.50 2.11
N ASP A 571 4.92 3.49 2.76
CA ASP A 571 6.18 4.09 2.32
C ASP A 571 7.26 3.01 2.18
N GLN A 572 7.95 2.98 1.03
CA GLN A 572 9.02 2.01 0.80
C GLN A 572 10.36 2.48 1.42
N GLY A 573 10.36 3.08 2.60
CA GLY A 573 11.58 3.52 3.28
C GLY A 573 12.39 2.35 3.87
N ILE A 574 13.72 2.35 3.70
CA ILE A 574 14.63 1.36 4.33
C ILE A 574 15.14 1.92 5.66
N ALA A 575 15.08 1.13 6.73
CA ALA A 575 15.52 1.57 8.05
C ALA A 575 17.04 1.78 8.13
N SER A 576 17.45 2.86 8.82
CA SER A 576 18.83 3.17 9.17
C SER A 576 18.91 3.77 10.59
N GLU A 577 20.12 3.97 11.11
CA GLU A 577 20.32 4.66 12.39
C GLU A 577 19.84 6.12 12.39
N LYS A 578 19.66 6.72 11.20
CA LYS A 578 19.27 8.13 11.02
C LYS A 578 17.80 8.31 10.61
N GLY A 579 17.00 7.23 10.63
CA GLY A 579 15.63 7.21 10.12
C GLY A 579 15.51 6.38 8.85
N PHE A 580 14.49 6.65 8.04
CA PHE A 580 14.21 5.90 6.82
C PHE A 580 14.88 6.52 5.59
N LEU A 581 15.45 5.67 4.74
CA LEU A 581 16.17 6.05 3.53
C LEU A 581 15.34 5.76 2.27
N TYR A 582 15.56 6.56 1.24
CA TYR A 582 14.95 6.45 -0.10
C TYR A 582 16.02 6.44 -1.21
N GLY A 583 15.62 6.53 -2.48
CA GLY A 583 16.56 6.45 -3.61
C GLY A 583 17.68 7.49 -3.56
N GLY A 584 18.89 7.08 -3.89
CA GLY A 584 20.08 7.93 -3.85
C GLY A 584 20.85 7.89 -2.53
N ASP A 585 20.21 7.52 -1.42
CA ASP A 585 20.86 7.45 -0.10
C ASP A 585 21.93 6.36 0.00
N PHE A 586 21.88 5.37 -0.89
CA PHE A 586 22.87 4.29 -0.98
C PHE A 586 23.98 4.58 -1.99
N GLY A 587 24.01 5.80 -2.55
CA GLY A 587 24.89 6.18 -3.67
C GLY A 587 24.50 5.50 -4.99
N ASP A 588 23.30 4.92 -5.06
CA ASP A 588 22.78 4.22 -6.21
C ASP A 588 22.48 5.16 -7.37
N LYS A 589 22.87 4.72 -8.56
CA LYS A 589 22.69 5.43 -9.83
C LYS A 589 22.30 4.48 -10.96
N PRO A 590 21.37 4.88 -11.85
CA PRO A 590 20.42 6.01 -11.67
C PRO A 590 19.45 5.78 -10.49
N ASN A 591 18.82 6.85 -9.99
CA ASN A 591 17.76 6.79 -8.98
C ASN A 591 16.71 7.90 -9.19
N ASP A 592 15.53 7.75 -8.56
CA ASP A 592 14.40 8.69 -8.61
C ASP A 592 14.08 9.32 -7.24
N GLY A 593 15.08 9.45 -6.35
CA GLY A 593 14.93 10.17 -5.08
C GLY A 593 13.81 9.62 -4.18
N PRO A 594 12.98 10.48 -3.57
CA PRO A 594 11.94 10.09 -2.61
C PRO A 594 10.64 9.58 -3.25
N PHE A 595 10.58 9.35 -4.56
CA PHE A 595 9.35 8.94 -5.26
C PHE A 595 8.80 7.57 -4.82
N ASN A 596 9.50 6.82 -3.97
CA ASN A 596 9.02 5.59 -3.35
C ASN A 596 8.33 5.77 -1.98
N ILE A 597 8.15 7.01 -1.52
CA ILE A 597 7.54 7.36 -0.24
C ILE A 597 6.10 7.83 -0.47
N ASN A 598 5.22 6.87 -0.82
CA ASN A 598 3.87 7.12 -1.34
C ASN A 598 2.74 6.62 -0.43
N GLY A 599 3.04 6.18 0.79
CA GLY A 599 2.13 5.39 1.60
C GLY A 599 1.10 6.19 2.37
N LEU A 600 -0.04 5.56 2.67
CA LEU A 600 -0.96 5.96 3.75
C LEU A 600 -0.35 5.82 5.13
N ILE A 601 0.65 4.95 5.27
CA ILE A 601 1.37 4.68 6.51
C ILE A 601 2.88 4.69 6.26
N ALA A 602 3.63 5.05 7.30
CA ALA A 602 5.09 5.03 7.30
C ALA A 602 5.64 3.58 7.27
N PRO A 603 6.95 3.36 7.03
CA PRO A 603 7.51 2.02 6.86
C PRO A 603 7.35 1.12 8.08
N ASP A 604 7.27 1.71 9.28
CA ASP A 604 6.99 1.06 10.57
C ASP A 604 5.49 0.87 10.88
N ARG A 605 4.63 1.08 9.87
CA ARG A 605 3.16 0.98 9.92
C ARG A 605 2.50 2.03 10.80
N LYS A 606 3.19 3.12 11.14
CA LYS A 606 2.55 4.28 11.79
C LYS A 606 1.67 5.02 10.78
N PRO A 607 0.37 5.25 11.07
CA PRO A 607 -0.49 6.00 10.16
C PRO A 607 -0.06 7.44 9.97
N HIS A 608 -0.05 7.90 8.72
CA HIS A 608 0.04 9.33 8.40
C HIS A 608 -1.32 10.01 8.62
N PRO A 609 -1.38 11.34 8.78
CA PRO A 609 -2.64 12.05 9.01
C PRO A 609 -3.74 11.80 7.97
N HIS A 610 -3.39 11.62 6.69
CA HIS A 610 -4.37 11.30 5.65
C HIS A 610 -5.04 9.93 5.80
N TYR A 611 -4.49 9.00 6.58
CA TYR A 611 -5.09 7.70 6.85
C TYR A 611 -6.46 7.87 7.50
N TYR A 612 -6.58 8.83 8.41
CA TYR A 612 -7.84 9.11 9.10
C TYR A 612 -8.87 9.77 8.18
N GLU A 613 -8.43 10.53 7.17
CA GLU A 613 -9.33 11.03 6.12
C GLU A 613 -9.89 9.86 5.29
N VAL A 614 -9.04 8.87 4.94
CA VAL A 614 -9.49 7.64 4.29
C VAL A 614 -10.50 6.91 5.17
N GLN A 615 -10.18 6.70 6.46
CA GLN A 615 -11.09 6.04 7.41
C GLN A 615 -12.48 6.70 7.44
N HIS A 616 -12.54 8.04 7.46
CA HIS A 616 -13.80 8.77 7.50
C HIS A 616 -14.53 8.72 6.15
N VAL A 617 -13.86 8.97 5.02
CA VAL A 617 -14.51 9.00 3.69
C VAL A 617 -14.95 7.59 3.25
N TYR A 618 -14.21 6.54 3.63
CA TYR A 618 -14.55 5.16 3.29
C TYR A 618 -15.58 4.53 4.22
N GLN A 619 -15.99 5.21 5.30
CA GLN A 619 -16.87 4.63 6.29
C GLN A 619 -18.16 4.09 5.66
N PRO A 620 -18.64 2.91 6.09
CA PRO A 620 -19.80 2.29 5.48
C PRO A 620 -21.11 3.03 5.75
N LEU A 621 -21.17 3.84 6.81
CA LEU A 621 -22.38 4.55 7.22
C LEU A 621 -22.16 6.06 7.12
N GLN A 622 -22.95 6.74 6.29
CA GLN A 622 -22.97 8.20 6.21
C GLN A 622 -24.13 8.76 7.05
N PHE A 623 -23.83 9.73 7.90
CA PHE A 623 -24.83 10.42 8.73
C PHE A 623 -25.18 11.77 8.13
N ILE A 624 -26.47 12.08 8.01
CA ILE A 624 -26.96 13.33 7.43
C ILE A 624 -27.96 13.95 8.38
N LEU A 625 -27.69 15.18 8.83
CA LEU A 625 -28.64 15.97 9.62
C LEU A 625 -29.81 16.42 8.72
N ASP A 626 -31.03 16.04 9.10
CA ASP A 626 -32.28 16.32 8.38
C ASP A 626 -33.35 16.82 9.37
N GLY A 627 -33.32 18.14 9.61
CA GLY A 627 -34.14 18.77 10.64
C GLY A 627 -33.81 18.24 12.04
N ASP A 628 -34.83 17.71 12.73
CA ASP A 628 -34.70 17.13 14.06
C ASP A 628 -34.30 15.64 14.06
N ASN A 629 -33.83 15.12 12.92
CA ASN A 629 -33.38 13.74 12.79
C ASN A 629 -32.00 13.65 12.13
N ILE A 630 -31.35 12.51 12.32
CA ILE A 630 -30.13 12.10 11.61
C ILE A 630 -30.52 10.91 10.74
N ARG A 631 -30.48 11.08 9.42
CA ARG A 631 -30.68 10.01 8.46
C ARG A 631 -29.36 9.28 8.20
N ILE A 632 -29.40 7.96 8.14
CA ILE A 632 -28.23 7.10 7.91
C ILE A 632 -28.32 6.48 6.52
N ILE A 633 -27.31 6.71 5.69
CA ILE A 633 -27.13 5.98 4.43
C ILE A 633 -26.18 4.81 4.70
N ASN A 634 -26.65 3.60 4.45
CA ASN A 634 -25.84 2.38 4.50
C ASN A 634 -25.24 2.10 3.11
N HIS A 635 -23.93 2.22 2.97
CA HIS A 635 -23.20 1.88 1.75
C HIS A 635 -22.82 0.40 1.67
N ASP A 636 -22.87 -0.31 2.79
CA ASP A 636 -22.64 -1.75 2.83
C ASP A 636 -23.88 -2.52 2.31
N ASN A 637 -23.63 -3.67 1.68
CA ASN A 637 -24.66 -4.42 0.95
C ASN A 637 -25.11 -5.70 1.68
N PHE A 638 -24.33 -6.17 2.64
CA PHE A 638 -24.53 -7.44 3.35
C PHE A 638 -24.56 -7.30 4.88
N THR A 639 -24.41 -6.07 5.40
CA THR A 639 -24.43 -5.74 6.83
C THR A 639 -25.57 -4.78 7.13
N SER A 640 -26.38 -5.11 8.13
CA SER A 640 -27.54 -4.28 8.52
C SER A 640 -27.15 -3.15 9.47
N LEU A 641 -27.90 -2.04 9.43
CA LEU A 641 -27.77 -0.95 10.40
C LEU A 641 -27.98 -1.42 11.85
N GLU A 642 -28.76 -2.49 12.05
CA GLU A 642 -29.05 -3.09 13.35
C GLU A 642 -27.85 -3.85 13.94
N GLU A 643 -26.77 -4.05 13.19
CA GLU A 643 -25.56 -4.73 13.67
C GLU A 643 -24.60 -3.79 14.43
N TYR A 644 -24.95 -2.51 14.54
CA TYR A 644 -24.16 -1.50 15.24
C TYR A 644 -24.92 -0.90 16.42
N ASP A 645 -24.17 -0.44 17.41
CA ASP A 645 -24.67 0.46 18.45
C ASP A 645 -24.33 1.89 18.10
N TYR A 646 -25.31 2.79 18.26
CA TYR A 646 -25.15 4.21 17.92
C TYR A 646 -24.96 5.02 19.19
N PHE A 647 -23.87 5.75 19.28
CA PHE A 647 -23.55 6.62 20.40
C PHE A 647 -23.43 8.06 19.96
N TYR A 648 -23.80 8.99 20.84
CA TYR A 648 -23.51 10.40 20.64
C TYR A 648 -22.75 10.99 21.82
N THR A 649 -21.99 12.04 21.53
CA THR A 649 -21.37 12.93 22.51
C THR A 649 -21.74 14.37 22.16
N LEU A 650 -22.33 15.10 23.09
CA LEU A 650 -22.58 16.53 23.00
C LEU A 650 -21.46 17.30 23.68
N SER A 651 -20.94 18.32 23.01
CA SER A 651 -19.92 19.22 23.55
C SER A 651 -20.34 20.67 23.41
N CYS A 652 -20.09 21.48 24.44
CA CYS A 652 -20.25 22.93 24.44
C CYS A 652 -18.86 23.57 24.52
N THR A 653 -18.47 24.35 23.50
CA THR A 653 -17.16 24.98 23.41
C THR A 653 -15.98 24.01 23.61
N GLY A 654 -16.14 22.77 23.16
CA GLY A 654 -15.13 21.70 23.25
C GLY A 654 -15.19 20.84 24.50
N ASP A 655 -15.93 21.24 25.54
CA ASP A 655 -16.14 20.43 26.74
C ASP A 655 -17.33 19.49 26.56
N THR A 656 -17.13 18.20 26.83
CA THR A 656 -18.21 17.20 26.81
C THR A 656 -19.22 17.49 27.90
N ILE A 657 -20.47 17.79 27.51
CA ILE A 657 -21.57 18.07 28.44
C ILE A 657 -22.58 16.91 28.58
N GLY A 658 -22.50 15.92 27.69
CA GLY A 658 -23.40 14.76 27.72
C GLY A 658 -23.16 13.78 26.58
N GLY A 659 -23.87 12.68 26.61
CA GLY A 659 -23.79 11.62 25.60
C GLY A 659 -24.54 10.37 26.03
N GLY A 660 -24.67 9.42 25.11
CA GLY A 660 -25.35 8.16 25.40
C GLY A 660 -25.69 7.34 24.16
N LEU A 661 -26.42 6.26 24.38
CA LEU A 661 -26.92 5.39 23.32
C LEU A 661 -28.11 6.06 22.61
N LEU A 662 -28.14 5.94 21.29
CA LEU A 662 -29.23 6.38 20.42
C LEU A 662 -30.02 5.17 19.93
N ASN A 663 -31.33 5.35 19.80
CA ASN A 663 -32.20 4.30 19.26
C ASN A 663 -32.37 4.51 17.75
N LEU A 664 -31.98 3.51 16.97
CA LEU A 664 -32.27 3.45 15.55
C LEU A 664 -33.78 3.23 15.34
N LYS A 665 -34.37 4.00 14.43
CA LYS A 665 -35.77 3.88 13.99
C LYS A 665 -35.78 3.75 12.46
N GLY A 666 -35.60 2.52 11.96
CA GLY A 666 -35.41 2.29 10.53
C GLY A 666 -34.02 2.75 10.08
N ASP A 667 -33.95 3.79 9.28
CA ASP A 667 -32.73 4.46 8.82
C ASP A 667 -32.53 5.85 9.46
N HIS A 668 -33.29 6.17 10.51
CA HIS A 668 -33.25 7.45 11.20
C HIS A 668 -32.93 7.31 12.69
N ILE A 669 -32.28 8.33 13.22
CA ILE A 669 -32.10 8.56 14.65
C ILE A 669 -32.68 9.93 14.99
N GLU A 670 -33.44 10.00 16.08
CA GLU A 670 -33.98 11.27 16.58
C GLU A 670 -32.85 12.08 17.23
N LEU A 671 -32.76 13.37 16.89
CA LEU A 671 -31.75 14.25 17.43
C LEU A 671 -31.97 14.40 18.94
N PRO A 672 -30.96 14.12 19.80
CA PRO A 672 -31.11 14.30 21.23
C PRO A 672 -31.29 15.79 21.57
N TYR A 673 -31.98 16.08 22.68
CA TYR A 673 -32.08 17.44 23.18
C TYR A 673 -30.70 18.01 23.49
N TYR A 674 -30.47 19.25 23.09
CA TYR A 674 -29.28 20.03 23.42
C TYR A 674 -29.68 21.42 23.93
N PRO A 675 -28.92 21.99 24.88
CA PRO A 675 -29.20 23.33 25.39
C PRO A 675 -28.91 24.39 24.33
N ASP A 676 -29.65 25.50 24.40
CA ASP A 676 -29.40 26.70 23.60
C ASP A 676 -28.28 27.53 24.26
N ASP A 677 -27.03 27.08 24.14
CA ASP A 677 -25.83 27.66 24.80
C ASP A 677 -24.80 28.15 23.76
N ASN A 678 -23.50 28.24 24.05
CA ASN A 678 -22.44 28.64 23.08
C ASN A 678 -22.28 27.62 21.93
N GLU A 679 -21.10 27.52 21.29
CA GLU A 679 -20.89 26.56 20.21
C GLU A 679 -21.24 25.14 20.67
N MET A 680 -22.21 24.53 19.99
CA MET A 680 -22.68 23.19 20.29
C MET A 680 -22.30 22.26 19.15
N THR A 681 -21.53 21.23 19.48
CA THR A 681 -21.20 20.15 18.54
C THR A 681 -21.72 18.82 19.04
N MET A 682 -22.20 17.98 18.13
CA MET A 682 -22.58 16.61 18.41
C MET A 682 -21.75 15.66 17.56
N THR A 683 -20.99 14.78 18.20
CA THR A 683 -20.32 13.66 17.52
C THR A 683 -21.21 12.43 17.62
N ILE A 684 -21.50 11.78 16.50
CA ILE A 684 -22.20 10.49 16.43
C ILE A 684 -21.23 9.40 15.97
N GLU A 685 -21.37 8.20 16.52
CA GLU A 685 -20.56 7.05 16.18
C GLU A 685 -21.42 5.79 16.03
N ALA A 686 -21.13 4.98 15.01
CA ALA A 686 -21.60 3.61 14.93
C ALA A 686 -20.49 2.66 15.37
N ARG A 687 -20.76 1.86 16.39
CA ARG A 687 -19.78 0.97 17.04
C ARG A 687 -20.13 -0.48 16.84
N LEU A 688 -19.11 -1.33 16.75
CA LEU A 688 -19.27 -2.78 16.67
C LEU A 688 -19.94 -3.33 17.94
N LYS A 689 -20.94 -4.20 17.78
CA LYS A 689 -21.60 -4.93 18.88
C LYS A 689 -20.84 -6.14 19.40
N GLU A 690 -19.88 -6.62 18.60
CA GLU A 690 -19.15 -7.85 18.86
C GLU A 690 -17.72 -7.71 18.34
N ASP A 691 -16.80 -8.42 18.97
CA ASP A 691 -15.42 -8.53 18.49
C ASP A 691 -15.36 -9.03 17.03
N LYS A 692 -14.42 -8.47 16.29
CA LYS A 692 -13.98 -8.93 14.97
C LYS A 692 -12.49 -9.29 15.05
N PRO A 693 -11.96 -10.13 14.14
CA PRO A 693 -10.53 -10.44 14.12
C PRO A 693 -9.59 -9.22 14.01
N TRP A 694 -10.11 -8.08 13.52
CA TRP A 694 -9.36 -6.86 13.26
C TRP A 694 -9.74 -5.68 14.17
N ALA A 695 -10.76 -5.81 15.03
CA ALA A 695 -11.17 -4.77 15.98
C ALA A 695 -12.04 -5.34 17.10
N GLU A 696 -11.91 -4.76 18.29
CA GLU A 696 -12.70 -5.14 19.47
C GLU A 696 -14.13 -4.58 19.40
N GLU A 697 -15.05 -5.17 20.17
CA GLU A 697 -16.35 -4.59 20.49
C GLU A 697 -16.20 -3.12 20.91
N GLY A 698 -17.10 -2.26 20.44
CA GLY A 698 -17.05 -0.83 20.72
C GLY A 698 -16.17 -0.01 19.76
N PHE A 699 -15.40 -0.64 18.86
CA PHE A 699 -14.68 0.09 17.81
C PHE A 699 -15.66 0.87 16.92
N ALA A 700 -15.39 2.16 16.72
CA ALA A 700 -16.21 3.04 15.91
C ALA A 700 -15.88 2.89 14.42
N ILE A 701 -16.75 2.21 13.67
CA ILE A 701 -16.57 1.97 12.22
C ILE A 701 -16.90 3.21 11.38
N ALA A 702 -17.80 4.05 11.89
CA ALA A 702 -18.20 5.30 11.26
C ALA A 702 -18.41 6.37 12.34
N ARG A 703 -18.00 7.60 12.04
CA ARG A 703 -18.08 8.76 12.93
C ARG A 703 -18.41 10.00 12.12
N GLU A 704 -19.27 10.86 12.64
CA GLU A 704 -19.57 12.17 12.07
C GLU A 704 -19.74 13.21 13.17
N GLN A 705 -19.42 14.48 12.88
CA GLN A 705 -19.66 15.58 13.80
C GLN A 705 -20.51 16.67 13.15
N PHE A 706 -21.60 17.04 13.83
CA PHE A 706 -22.46 18.15 13.44
C PHE A 706 -22.20 19.37 14.34
N VAL A 707 -22.08 20.54 13.72
CA VAL A 707 -22.18 21.83 14.43
C VAL A 707 -23.67 22.16 14.53
N LEU A 708 -24.23 21.97 15.72
CA LEU A 708 -25.65 22.25 16.00
C LEU A 708 -25.88 23.74 16.27
N ARG A 709 -24.86 24.41 16.81
CA ARG A 709 -24.82 25.87 16.97
C ARG A 709 -23.41 26.37 16.72
N GLU A 710 -23.31 27.36 15.85
CA GLU A 710 -22.03 27.96 15.45
C GLU A 710 -21.35 28.73 16.60
N TYR A 711 -20.02 28.75 16.59
CA TYR A 711 -19.25 29.65 17.43
C TYR A 711 -19.58 31.11 17.15
N ILE A 712 -19.85 31.86 18.22
CA ILE A 712 -20.00 33.30 18.14
C ILE A 712 -18.63 33.93 18.37
N PHE A 713 -17.97 34.31 17.26
CA PHE A 713 -16.71 35.02 17.32
C PHE A 713 -16.88 36.42 17.96
N PRO A 714 -15.87 36.91 18.71
CA PRO A 714 -15.91 38.25 19.28
C PRO A 714 -15.98 39.30 18.15
N TRP A 715 -17.00 40.17 18.15
CA TRP A 715 -17.31 41.03 17.00
C TRP A 715 -16.61 42.40 17.01
N SER A 716 -16.03 42.83 18.13
CA SER A 716 -15.24 44.05 18.27
C SER A 716 -14.62 44.16 19.66
N VAL A 717 -13.42 44.74 19.74
CA VAL A 717 -12.90 45.30 21.00
C VAL A 717 -13.00 46.81 20.90
N THR A 718 -13.82 47.45 21.74
CA THR A 718 -13.87 48.91 21.83
C THR A 718 -12.53 49.39 22.43
N PRO A 719 -11.71 50.16 21.69
CA PRO A 719 -10.46 50.66 22.24
C PRO A 719 -10.80 51.64 23.37
N ASN A 720 -10.42 51.30 24.61
CA ASN A 720 -10.20 52.36 25.60
C ASN A 720 -8.88 53.03 25.21
N ASP A 721 -8.92 54.35 25.06
CA ASP A 721 -7.83 55.29 24.75
C ASP A 721 -6.42 54.70 24.51
N LYS A 722 -5.81 55.04 23.36
CA LYS A 722 -4.41 54.76 23.00
C LYS A 722 -3.48 54.79 24.23
N VAL A 723 -3.22 53.63 24.82
CA VAL A 723 -2.23 53.49 25.89
C VAL A 723 -0.86 53.49 25.22
N SER A 724 -0.02 54.48 25.53
CA SER A 724 1.40 54.40 25.21
C SER A 724 2.02 53.31 26.09
N ALA A 725 2.07 52.07 25.61
CA ALA A 725 2.72 50.98 26.32
C ALA A 725 4.24 51.09 26.11
N LYS A 726 5.01 51.29 27.20
CA LYS A 726 6.47 51.38 27.14
C LYS A 726 7.15 50.09 26.68
N ASN A 727 6.44 48.97 26.77
CA ASN A 727 6.96 47.61 26.60
C ASN A 727 6.53 46.96 25.27
N ILE A 728 5.91 47.73 24.37
CA ILE A 728 5.42 47.27 23.07
C ILE A 728 6.00 48.19 21.99
N THR A 729 6.69 47.61 21.01
CA THR A 729 7.28 48.37 19.88
C THR A 729 6.69 47.86 18.57
N ILE A 730 6.15 48.79 17.76
CA ILE A 730 5.50 48.50 16.48
C ILE A 730 6.11 49.40 15.42
N GLU A 731 6.68 48.80 14.38
CA GLU A 731 7.39 49.46 13.29
C GLU A 731 7.04 48.80 11.96
N ASP A 732 6.70 49.60 10.94
CA ASP A 732 6.47 49.15 9.55
C ASP A 732 5.57 47.90 9.40
N ASN A 733 4.35 47.95 9.96
CA ASN A 733 3.39 46.83 9.99
C ASN A 733 3.83 45.60 10.81
N LYS A 734 4.86 45.73 11.66
CA LYS A 734 5.37 44.62 12.49
C LYS A 734 5.34 44.97 13.97
N LEU A 735 4.99 43.99 14.80
CA LEU A 735 5.23 44.06 16.24
C LEU A 735 6.63 43.49 16.51
N THR A 736 7.60 44.36 16.80
CA THR A 736 9.03 44.02 16.85
C THR A 736 9.55 43.69 18.25
N SER A 737 8.85 44.13 19.30
CA SER A 737 9.19 43.82 20.70
C SER A 737 7.93 43.81 21.56
N TRP A 738 7.84 42.84 22.46
CA TRP A 738 6.79 42.77 23.47
C TRP A 738 7.35 42.19 24.78
N ILE A 739 7.59 43.08 25.74
CA ILE A 739 8.20 42.73 27.03
C ILE A 739 7.11 42.48 28.07
N ILE A 740 7.10 41.28 28.65
CA ILE A 740 6.22 40.87 29.75
C ILE A 740 7.09 40.39 30.92
N ASP A 741 6.81 40.90 32.13
CA ASP A 741 7.54 40.54 33.35
C ASP A 741 9.08 40.66 33.19
N ASP A 742 9.53 41.77 32.59
CA ASP A 742 10.94 42.09 32.26
C ASP A 742 11.64 41.11 31.29
N GLN A 743 10.87 40.25 30.61
CA GLN A 743 11.37 39.30 29.62
C GLN A 743 10.85 39.65 28.22
N GLU A 744 11.75 39.69 27.23
CA GLU A 744 11.37 39.76 25.81
C GLU A 744 10.70 38.46 25.39
N MET A 745 9.48 38.56 24.85
CA MET A 745 8.68 37.41 24.45
C MET A 745 8.78 37.08 22.95
N LEU A 746 9.42 37.95 22.16
CA LEU A 746 9.63 37.73 20.72
C LEU A 746 11.11 37.49 20.41
N GLN A 747 11.40 36.39 19.72
CA GLN A 747 12.70 36.18 19.07
C GLN A 747 12.75 36.75 17.65
N ALA A 748 11.59 36.86 16.99
CA ALA A 748 11.43 37.59 15.75
C ALA A 748 10.04 38.27 15.73
N PRO A 749 9.89 39.38 14.98
CA PRO A 749 8.66 40.15 14.95
C PRO A 749 7.44 39.33 14.53
N LEU A 750 6.25 39.74 14.96
CA LEU A 750 5.02 39.37 14.27
C LEU A 750 4.88 40.22 13.02
N GLU A 751 4.91 39.59 11.85
CA GLU A 751 4.91 40.26 10.56
C GLU A 751 3.95 39.58 9.57
N PRO A 752 3.39 40.31 8.58
CA PRO A 752 2.74 39.71 7.43
C PRO A 752 3.68 38.74 6.71
N TYR A 753 3.19 37.54 6.40
CA TYR A 753 3.99 36.51 5.74
C TYR A 753 3.08 35.65 4.86
N PHE A 754 3.31 35.62 3.54
CA PHE A 754 2.41 34.95 2.57
C PHE A 754 3.01 33.69 1.92
N TRP A 755 4.20 33.29 2.39
CA TRP A 755 4.91 32.11 1.91
C TRP A 755 4.67 30.88 2.81
N LYS A 756 4.76 29.69 2.22
CA LYS A 756 4.87 28.42 2.94
C LYS A 756 5.81 27.46 2.17
N PRO A 757 6.49 26.52 2.84
CA PRO A 757 7.15 25.39 2.17
C PRO A 757 6.17 24.62 1.29
N GLU A 758 6.68 23.95 0.26
CA GLU A 758 5.87 23.06 -0.58
C GLU A 758 5.81 21.65 0.00
N ASN A 759 4.76 20.92 -0.35
CA ASN A 759 4.69 19.46 -0.23
C ASN A 759 5.12 18.81 -1.56
N ASP A 760 5.24 17.48 -1.59
CA ASP A 760 5.70 16.76 -2.78
C ASP A 760 4.82 17.01 -4.02
N ASN A 761 3.49 17.06 -3.85
CA ASN A 761 2.54 17.42 -4.92
C ASN A 761 2.82 18.80 -5.51
N GLN A 762 3.04 19.78 -4.63
CA GLN A 762 3.27 21.17 -4.98
C GLN A 762 4.64 21.33 -5.66
N HIS A 763 5.67 20.63 -5.18
CA HIS A 763 6.99 20.57 -5.81
C HIS A 763 6.87 20.10 -7.26
N ALA A 764 6.22 18.95 -7.48
CA ALA A 764 5.98 18.40 -8.81
C ALA A 764 5.16 19.33 -9.73
N ALA A 765 4.29 20.17 -9.16
CA ALA A 765 3.51 21.17 -9.89
C ALA A 765 4.20 22.55 -10.02
N HIS A 766 5.51 22.61 -9.76
CA HIS A 766 6.35 23.83 -9.75
C HIS A 766 5.72 24.96 -8.93
N PHE A 767 5.15 24.63 -7.78
CA PHE A 767 4.39 25.57 -6.97
C PHE A 767 5.26 26.70 -6.44
N ALA A 768 6.43 26.38 -5.88
CA ALA A 768 7.32 27.39 -5.35
C ALA A 768 7.77 28.41 -6.41
N GLU A 769 8.12 27.95 -7.61
CA GLU A 769 8.50 28.82 -8.74
C GLU A 769 7.35 29.74 -9.15
N ARG A 770 6.13 29.19 -9.29
CA ARG A 770 4.94 29.94 -9.74
C ARG A 770 4.44 30.95 -8.72
N THR A 771 4.80 30.77 -7.45
CA THR A 771 4.31 31.60 -6.33
C THR A 771 5.41 32.41 -5.65
N ALA A 772 6.64 32.38 -6.18
CA ALA A 772 7.82 33.01 -5.58
C ALA A 772 7.66 34.51 -5.28
N VAL A 773 6.78 35.22 -6.00
CA VAL A 773 6.47 36.63 -5.74
C VAL A 773 5.97 36.88 -4.31
N TRP A 774 5.38 35.86 -3.67
CA TRP A 774 4.84 35.95 -2.31
C TRP A 774 5.88 35.75 -1.19
N ARG A 775 7.15 35.51 -1.54
CA ARG A 775 8.26 35.61 -0.58
C ARG A 775 8.45 37.06 -0.09
N GLU A 776 8.08 38.02 -0.93
CA GLU A 776 8.02 39.44 -0.58
C GLU A 776 6.57 39.87 -0.39
N VAL A 777 6.25 40.50 0.74
CA VAL A 777 4.89 40.95 1.03
C VAL A 777 4.70 42.40 0.59
N SER A 778 3.65 42.65 -0.19
CA SER A 778 3.21 43.98 -0.61
C SER A 778 1.69 44.14 -0.46
N ASP A 779 1.18 45.36 -0.67
CA ASP A 779 -0.26 45.66 -0.68
C ASP A 779 -1.01 45.30 0.62
N VAL A 780 -0.28 45.28 1.75
CA VAL A 780 -0.80 44.95 3.07
C VAL A 780 -0.76 46.14 4.02
N THR A 781 -1.76 46.26 4.89
CA THR A 781 -1.79 47.19 6.03
C THR A 781 -2.13 46.40 7.28
N VAL A 782 -1.36 46.61 8.36
CA VAL A 782 -1.63 45.99 9.66
C VAL A 782 -1.91 47.09 10.69
N ASN A 783 -3.07 47.02 11.33
CA ASN A 783 -3.42 47.89 12.43
C ASN A 783 -3.32 47.11 13.75
N TYR A 784 -2.57 47.66 14.69
CA TYR A 784 -2.44 47.12 16.03
C TYR A 784 -3.15 48.03 17.03
N THR A 785 -4.11 47.48 17.75
CA THR A 785 -4.80 48.17 18.83
C THR A 785 -4.35 47.58 20.16
N VAL A 786 -3.50 48.31 20.88
CA VAL A 786 -3.08 47.94 22.24
C VAL A 786 -4.24 48.16 23.19
N ILE A 787 -4.81 47.06 23.71
CA ILE A 787 -5.93 47.09 24.66
C ILE A 787 -5.39 47.32 26.08
N ASN A 788 -4.29 46.63 26.43
CA ASN A 788 -3.51 46.83 27.65
C ASN A 788 -2.07 46.28 27.44
N GLU A 789 -1.22 46.30 28.47
CA GLU A 789 0.19 45.85 28.36
C GLU A 789 0.37 44.37 27.96
N ARG A 790 -0.66 43.54 28.15
CA ARG A 790 -0.68 42.09 27.87
C ARG A 790 -1.63 41.71 26.73
N THR A 791 -2.42 42.62 26.17
CA THR A 791 -3.42 42.30 25.15
C THR A 791 -3.38 43.25 23.96
N ILE A 792 -3.30 42.70 22.74
CA ILE A 792 -3.27 43.45 21.47
C ILE A 792 -4.29 42.84 20.51
N LEU A 793 -5.15 43.68 19.91
CA LEU A 793 -5.94 43.32 18.72
C LEU A 793 -5.12 43.62 17.47
N VAL A 794 -5.07 42.67 16.56
CA VAL A 794 -4.39 42.76 15.26
C VAL A 794 -5.43 42.68 14.15
N ASP A 795 -5.46 43.68 13.28
CA ASP A 795 -6.29 43.72 12.08
C ASP A 795 -5.39 43.80 10.84
N MET A 796 -5.52 42.86 9.91
CA MET A 796 -4.72 42.83 8.68
C MET A 796 -5.60 42.92 7.44
N ASP A 797 -5.30 43.91 6.59
CA ASP A 797 -5.95 44.14 5.31
C ASP A 797 -4.97 43.94 4.15
N TYR A 798 -5.36 43.11 3.19
CA TYR A 798 -4.68 42.98 1.90
C TYR A 798 -5.56 43.48 0.76
N LYS A 799 -5.03 44.44 0.00
CA LYS A 799 -5.74 45.14 -1.08
C LYS A 799 -4.88 45.12 -2.35
N PRO A 800 -4.98 44.06 -3.17
CA PRO A 800 -4.09 43.86 -4.31
C PRO A 800 -4.07 45.06 -5.25
N THR A 801 -2.88 45.46 -5.68
CA THR A 801 -2.72 46.36 -6.82
C THR A 801 -2.50 45.56 -8.11
N GLY A 802 -3.31 45.82 -9.14
CA GLY A 802 -3.30 45.08 -10.41
C GLY A 802 -4.11 43.77 -10.37
N ASN A 803 -4.23 43.11 -11.53
CA ASN A 803 -5.07 41.91 -11.74
C ASN A 803 -4.30 40.71 -12.33
N ASP A 804 -2.98 40.65 -12.10
CA ASP A 804 -2.09 39.60 -12.64
C ASP A 804 -1.21 38.99 -11.53
N LYS A 805 -1.81 38.77 -10.36
CA LYS A 805 -1.13 38.11 -9.24
C LYS A 805 -1.41 36.60 -9.29
N PRO A 806 -0.40 35.73 -9.08
CA PRO A 806 -0.61 34.30 -9.00
C PRO A 806 -1.42 33.95 -7.74
N ILE A 807 -1.83 32.68 -7.64
CA ILE A 807 -2.40 32.15 -6.38
C ILE A 807 -1.45 32.37 -5.21
N MET A 808 -2.00 32.59 -4.02
CA MET A 808 -1.24 32.85 -2.79
C MET A 808 -1.02 31.54 -2.01
N PRO A 809 0.21 31.24 -1.54
CA PRO A 809 0.49 30.06 -0.73
C PRO A 809 -0.22 30.05 0.63
N LYS A 810 -0.28 31.20 1.30
CA LYS A 810 -1.09 31.43 2.49
C LYS A 810 -1.38 32.92 2.66
N PHE A 811 -2.45 33.26 3.36
CA PHE A 811 -2.70 34.63 3.79
C PHE A 811 -2.70 34.70 5.32
N GLY A 812 -1.68 35.36 5.89
CA GLY A 812 -1.51 35.40 7.34
C GLY A 812 -0.26 36.12 7.82
N MET A 813 0.09 35.83 9.08
CA MET A 813 1.24 36.40 9.78
C MET A 813 2.12 35.31 10.36
N ARG A 814 3.37 35.65 10.69
CA ARG A 814 4.34 34.76 11.34
C ARG A 814 5.06 35.52 12.46
N MET A 815 5.41 34.82 13.54
CA MET A 815 6.31 35.28 14.60
C MET A 815 7.24 34.16 15.08
N ARG A 816 8.30 34.51 15.83
CA ARG A 816 9.12 33.51 16.54
C ARG A 816 9.11 33.78 18.04
N LEU A 817 8.81 32.75 18.82
CA LEU A 817 8.82 32.75 20.29
C LEU A 817 10.09 32.09 20.83
N PRO A 818 10.44 32.28 22.11
CA PRO A 818 11.46 31.49 22.78
C PRO A 818 11.21 29.98 22.66
N ALA A 819 12.30 29.20 22.57
CA ALA A 819 12.24 27.76 22.31
C ALA A 819 11.57 26.92 23.41
N ASP A 820 11.32 27.50 24.59
CA ASP A 820 10.70 26.81 25.73
C ASP A 820 9.16 26.80 25.67
N PHE A 821 8.54 27.47 24.68
CA PHE A 821 7.09 27.48 24.44
C PHE A 821 6.60 26.19 23.78
N THR A 822 6.64 25.07 24.50
CA THR A 822 6.41 23.75 23.89
C THR A 822 5.06 23.10 24.24
N ASN A 823 4.23 23.71 25.08
CA ASN A 823 2.94 23.13 25.48
C ASN A 823 1.80 23.80 24.71
N ILE A 824 1.10 23.04 23.88
CA ILE A 824 -0.01 23.53 23.05
C ILE A 824 -1.35 23.09 23.65
N GLU A 825 -2.31 24.01 23.63
CA GLU A 825 -3.72 23.72 23.85
C GLU A 825 -4.56 24.56 22.88
N TYR A 826 -5.53 23.98 22.17
CA TYR A 826 -6.33 24.74 21.21
C TYR A 826 -7.75 24.20 21.08
N TYR A 827 -8.68 25.07 20.67
CA TYR A 827 -10.04 24.70 20.27
C TYR A 827 -10.22 24.89 18.77
N GLY A 828 -10.34 23.79 18.03
CA GLY A 828 -10.37 23.76 16.56
C GLY A 828 -10.41 22.34 16.04
N ARG A 829 -10.06 22.10 14.76
CA ARG A 829 -10.03 20.73 14.22
C ARG A 829 -8.79 19.95 14.65
N GLY A 830 -8.96 18.68 15.03
CA GLY A 830 -7.86 17.80 15.43
C GLY A 830 -8.24 16.34 15.68
N PRO A 831 -7.37 15.55 16.34
CA PRO A 831 -6.06 15.97 16.89
C PRO A 831 -4.95 16.05 15.84
N TRP A 832 -5.05 15.32 14.72
CA TRP A 832 -4.04 15.29 13.67
C TRP A 832 -4.10 16.52 12.75
N GLU A 833 -3.03 16.72 11.96
CA GLU A 833 -2.98 17.82 11.00
C GLU A 833 -4.06 17.70 9.93
N ASN A 834 -4.53 18.86 9.48
CA ASN A 834 -5.61 18.99 8.53
C ASN A 834 -5.46 20.27 7.71
N TYR A 835 -5.96 20.23 6.47
CA TYR A 835 -5.85 21.30 5.48
C TYR A 835 -7.22 21.58 4.85
N PRO A 836 -7.41 22.71 4.14
CA PRO A 836 -8.72 23.10 3.61
C PRO A 836 -9.39 22.04 2.72
N ASP A 837 -8.60 21.22 2.02
CA ASP A 837 -9.04 20.13 1.16
C ASP A 837 -8.92 18.73 1.80
N ARG A 838 -8.52 18.64 3.07
CA ARG A 838 -8.36 17.40 3.84
C ARG A 838 -8.59 17.65 5.34
N LYS A 839 -9.84 17.68 5.79
CA LYS A 839 -10.19 18.01 7.19
C LYS A 839 -11.44 17.34 7.74
N ARG A 840 -12.09 16.43 7.01
CA ARG A 840 -13.37 15.84 7.43
C ARG A 840 -13.21 14.92 8.63
N SER A 841 -12.11 14.17 8.66
CA SER A 841 -11.74 13.30 9.78
C SER A 841 -11.35 14.06 11.05
N ALA A 842 -10.90 15.32 10.92
CA ALA A 842 -10.48 16.14 12.04
C ALA A 842 -11.67 16.90 12.63
N PHE A 843 -12.18 16.45 13.77
CA PHE A 843 -13.34 17.04 14.43
C PHE A 843 -12.98 18.27 15.25
N ILE A 844 -13.96 19.15 15.47
CA ILE A 844 -13.82 20.32 16.33
C ILE A 844 -13.82 19.85 17.79
N GLY A 845 -12.80 20.24 18.55
CA GLY A 845 -12.63 19.85 19.94
C GLY A 845 -11.49 20.61 20.63
N CYS A 846 -11.38 20.44 21.94
CA CYS A 846 -10.26 20.94 22.74
C CYS A 846 -9.14 19.89 22.74
N TYR A 847 -7.97 20.26 22.24
CA TYR A 847 -6.81 19.38 22.13
C TYR A 847 -5.63 19.95 22.88
N LYS A 848 -4.89 19.10 23.58
CA LYS A 848 -3.69 19.46 24.35
C LYS A 848 -2.58 18.48 24.04
N MET A 849 -1.41 19.00 23.65
CA MET A 849 -0.26 18.18 23.26
C MET A 849 1.05 18.98 23.36
N PRO A 850 2.21 18.31 23.47
CA PRO A 850 3.49 18.98 23.26
C PRO A 850 3.66 19.38 21.78
N LEU A 851 4.49 20.39 21.51
CA LEU A 851 4.83 20.85 20.16
C LEU A 851 5.32 19.70 19.26
N SER A 852 6.12 18.78 19.80
CA SER A 852 6.63 17.61 19.07
C SER A 852 5.54 16.65 18.56
N GLU A 853 4.34 16.67 19.15
CA GLU A 853 3.18 15.88 18.68
C GLU A 853 2.24 16.70 17.77
N PHE A 854 2.36 18.02 17.78
CA PHE A 854 1.62 18.91 16.89
C PHE A 854 2.19 18.86 15.46
N GLU A 855 3.51 18.71 15.35
CA GLU A 855 4.29 18.49 14.13
C GLU A 855 4.03 17.12 13.52
N THR A 856 4.15 17.01 12.19
CA THR A 856 4.15 15.72 11.48
C THR A 856 5.48 15.55 10.76
N GLU A 857 6.26 14.57 11.19
CA GLU A 857 7.59 14.28 10.64
C GLU A 857 7.48 13.32 9.45
N TYR A 858 7.41 13.89 8.25
CA TYR A 858 7.49 13.15 6.99
C TYR A 858 8.93 12.74 6.67
N ILE A 859 9.13 11.59 6.01
CA ILE A 859 10.47 11.09 5.64
C ILE A 859 11.20 12.11 4.74
N HIS A 860 10.51 12.69 3.76
CA HIS A 860 10.98 13.87 3.05
C HIS A 860 10.37 15.12 3.73
N PRO A 861 11.18 15.97 4.39
CA PRO A 861 10.70 17.16 5.08
C PRO A 861 9.91 18.10 4.17
N GLN A 862 8.73 18.53 4.65
CA GLN A 862 7.80 19.35 3.88
C GLN A 862 6.79 20.08 4.79
N ASP A 863 5.92 20.90 4.20
CA ASP A 863 4.84 21.60 4.92
C ASP A 863 3.97 20.63 5.72
N ASN A 864 3.82 20.90 7.00
CA ASN A 864 3.15 20.01 7.95
C ASN A 864 2.56 20.77 9.15
N GLY A 865 1.78 20.08 9.99
CA GLY A 865 1.32 20.57 11.29
C GLY A 865 0.14 21.54 11.23
N CYS A 866 -0.49 21.77 10.08
CA CYS A 866 -1.62 22.69 9.98
C CYS A 866 -2.82 22.21 10.80
N ARG A 867 -3.46 23.13 11.53
CA ARG A 867 -4.79 22.94 12.14
C ARG A 867 -5.73 24.02 11.62
N THR A 868 -6.85 23.61 11.03
CA THR A 868 -7.88 24.52 10.48
C THR A 868 -9.03 24.74 11.46
N ASP A 869 -9.86 25.73 11.13
CA ASP A 869 -11.04 26.13 11.88
C ASP A 869 -10.74 26.34 13.38
N VAL A 870 -9.60 26.95 13.71
CA VAL A 870 -9.19 27.20 15.10
C VAL A 870 -9.90 28.45 15.62
N ARG A 871 -10.57 28.34 16.76
CA ARG A 871 -11.22 29.45 17.47
C ARG A 871 -10.20 30.18 18.35
N TRP A 872 -9.47 29.42 19.16
CA TRP A 872 -8.36 29.92 19.96
C TRP A 872 -7.23 28.90 20.07
N PHE A 873 -6.01 29.39 20.28
CA PHE A 873 -4.79 28.61 20.41
C PHE A 873 -3.92 29.17 21.53
N ASN A 874 -3.45 28.30 22.41
CA ASN A 874 -2.55 28.59 23.50
C ASN A 874 -1.22 27.88 23.26
N ILE A 875 -0.12 28.58 23.52
CA ILE A 875 1.21 27.98 23.62
C ILE A 875 1.93 28.50 24.87
N ALA A 876 2.52 27.59 25.65
CA ALA A 876 3.03 27.91 26.99
C ALA A 876 4.39 27.27 27.30
N ASN A 877 5.19 27.97 28.10
CA ASN A 877 6.49 27.50 28.63
C ASN A 877 6.45 27.15 30.14
N GLY A 878 5.25 27.01 30.70
CA GLY A 878 5.02 26.76 32.13
C GLY A 878 5.08 28.00 33.03
N LYS A 879 5.57 29.14 32.53
CA LYS A 879 5.52 30.44 33.24
C LYS A 879 4.55 31.42 32.59
N ASN A 880 4.58 31.51 31.27
CA ASN A 880 3.75 32.38 30.48
C ASN A 880 3.00 31.55 29.43
N THR A 881 1.79 32.00 29.10
CA THR A 881 0.99 31.45 28.01
C THR A 881 0.67 32.58 27.03
N LEU A 882 0.97 32.36 25.75
CA LEU A 882 0.43 33.19 24.67
C LEU A 882 -0.89 32.57 24.23
N ARG A 883 -1.99 33.33 24.39
CA ARG A 883 -3.29 33.02 23.83
C ARG A 883 -3.51 33.81 22.55
N ILE A 884 -4.01 33.13 21.53
CA ILE A 884 -4.40 33.67 20.22
C ILE A 884 -5.89 33.38 20.07
N GLU A 885 -6.71 34.41 19.92
CA GLU A 885 -8.16 34.27 19.75
C GLU A 885 -8.59 34.90 18.42
N GLY A 886 -9.18 34.11 17.53
CA GLY A 886 -9.65 34.59 16.24
C GLY A 886 -10.93 35.39 16.36
N LEU A 887 -11.11 36.39 15.49
CA LEU A 887 -12.43 37.01 15.24
C LEU A 887 -13.17 36.30 14.09
N GLN A 888 -12.53 35.28 13.53
CA GLN A 888 -13.02 34.30 12.58
C GLN A 888 -12.17 33.02 12.77
N PRO A 889 -12.55 31.88 12.18
CA PRO A 889 -11.72 30.67 12.27
C PRO A 889 -10.33 30.91 11.67
N LEU A 890 -9.29 30.38 12.33
CA LEU A 890 -7.89 30.51 11.94
C LEU A 890 -7.33 29.18 11.44
N CYS A 891 -6.26 29.27 10.65
CA CYS A 891 -5.33 28.17 10.41
C CYS A 891 -4.04 28.44 11.19
N ILE A 892 -3.62 27.49 12.03
CA ILE A 892 -2.40 27.64 12.86
C ILE A 892 -1.38 26.56 12.48
N ARG A 893 -0.11 26.96 12.39
CA ARG A 893 1.06 26.05 12.34
C ARG A 893 2.10 26.51 13.35
N ALA A 894 2.75 25.55 14.01
CA ALA A 894 3.83 25.80 14.95
C ALA A 894 4.91 24.74 14.78
N TRP A 895 6.18 25.16 14.80
CA TRP A 895 7.34 24.29 14.65
C TRP A 895 8.48 24.73 15.56
N ASP A 896 9.36 23.80 15.96
CA ASP A 896 10.64 24.12 16.63
C ASP A 896 11.80 24.43 15.65
N TYR A 897 11.45 24.64 14.37
CA TYR A 897 12.32 24.99 13.24
C TYR A 897 11.66 26.04 12.32
N GLY A 898 12.40 26.61 11.38
CA GLY A 898 11.91 27.59 10.40
C GLY A 898 11.43 26.96 9.09
N GLU A 899 10.71 27.73 8.27
CA GLU A 899 10.35 27.31 6.90
C GLU A 899 11.60 26.96 6.08
N GLU A 900 12.69 27.72 6.28
CA GLU A 900 13.96 27.50 5.61
C GLU A 900 14.62 26.16 5.95
N ASP A 901 14.35 25.59 7.13
CA ASP A 901 14.92 24.30 7.52
C ASP A 901 14.23 23.16 6.77
N LEU A 902 12.91 23.27 6.53
CA LEU A 902 12.16 22.32 5.69
C LEU A 902 12.59 22.39 4.22
N GLU A 903 12.79 23.60 3.68
CA GLU A 903 13.15 23.78 2.26
C GLU A 903 14.54 23.25 1.89
N ASN A 904 15.43 23.04 2.88
CA ASN A 904 16.83 22.66 2.65
C ASN A 904 17.19 21.24 3.13
N ALA A 905 16.27 20.54 3.79
CA ALA A 905 16.51 19.21 4.35
C ALA A 905 15.94 18.12 3.42
N GLY A 906 16.76 17.11 3.10
CA GLY A 906 16.29 15.89 2.45
C GLY A 906 15.77 14.86 3.45
N HIS A 907 16.20 14.95 4.71
CA HIS A 907 15.82 14.03 5.79
C HIS A 907 15.52 14.76 7.12
N PRO A 908 14.67 14.20 8.01
CA PRO A 908 14.27 14.89 9.24
C PRO A 908 15.44 15.19 10.18
N HIS A 909 16.45 14.32 10.21
CA HIS A 909 17.64 14.50 11.06
C HIS A 909 18.55 15.67 10.62
N GLU A 910 18.29 16.28 9.45
CA GLU A 910 19.03 17.44 8.94
C GLU A 910 18.42 18.77 9.39
N ILE A 911 17.20 18.75 9.94
CA ILE A 911 16.46 19.94 10.40
C ILE A 911 17.13 20.54 11.66
N GLN A 912 17.36 21.85 11.66
CA GLN A 912 17.93 22.57 12.81
C GLN A 912 16.87 22.98 13.84
N ARG A 913 16.60 22.08 14.78
CA ARG A 913 15.55 22.20 15.80
C ARG A 913 15.94 23.01 17.05
N GLY A 914 14.92 23.47 17.78
CA GLY A 914 15.04 24.01 19.15
C GLY A 914 15.65 25.41 19.26
N ARG A 915 15.75 26.16 18.17
CA ARG A 915 16.31 27.53 18.16
C ARG A 915 15.29 28.56 18.66
N PHE A 916 14.03 28.36 18.30
CA PHE A 916 12.85 29.16 18.60
C PHE A 916 11.61 28.29 18.35
N VAL A 917 10.43 28.80 18.69
CA VAL A 917 9.17 28.28 18.14
C VAL A 917 8.68 29.20 17.04
N ASN A 918 8.58 28.69 15.82
CA ASN A 918 8.07 29.40 14.66
C ASN A 918 6.55 29.24 14.60
N LEU A 919 5.81 30.33 14.72
CA LEU A 919 4.36 30.32 14.84
C LEU A 919 3.74 31.10 13.68
N ASN A 920 2.87 30.42 12.93
CA ASN A 920 2.12 30.96 11.80
C ASN A 920 0.64 31.07 12.18
N ILE A 921 0.07 32.26 12.00
CA ILE A 921 -1.32 32.61 12.34
C ILE A 921 -2.01 33.07 11.06
N ASP A 922 -2.78 32.19 10.43
CA ASP A 922 -3.25 32.38 9.06
C ASP A 922 -4.78 32.49 9.01
N LEU A 923 -5.32 33.32 8.11
CA LEU A 923 -6.73 33.24 7.73
C LEU A 923 -6.99 31.95 6.96
N ASN A 924 -6.10 31.64 6.01
CA ASN A 924 -6.20 30.44 5.20
C ASN A 924 -4.83 30.05 4.62
N VAL A 925 -4.69 28.77 4.31
CA VAL A 925 -3.51 28.16 3.67
C VAL A 925 -3.92 27.46 2.37
N HIS A 926 -3.01 27.30 1.42
CA HIS A 926 -3.29 26.54 0.20
C HIS A 926 -3.50 25.05 0.51
N GLY A 927 -4.47 24.40 -0.15
CA GLY A 927 -4.73 22.95 0.01
C GLY A 927 -3.58 22.06 -0.48
N VAL A 928 -3.53 20.83 0.02
CA VAL A 928 -2.41 19.90 -0.21
C VAL A 928 -2.41 19.25 -1.59
N GLY A 929 -3.55 19.14 -2.27
CA GLY A 929 -3.65 18.44 -3.55
C GLY A 929 -3.47 16.93 -3.41
N GLY A 930 -3.10 16.24 -4.49
CA GLY A 930 -2.89 14.78 -4.47
C GLY A 930 -3.66 13.97 -5.52
N ILE A 931 -4.14 14.61 -6.59
CA ILE A 931 -4.66 13.86 -7.77
C ILE A 931 -3.53 12.99 -8.33
N ASP A 932 -2.35 13.61 -8.51
CA ASP A 932 -1.07 12.97 -8.75
C ASP A 932 0.07 13.81 -8.14
N THR A 933 1.30 13.29 -8.23
CA THR A 933 2.54 13.98 -7.79
C THR A 933 3.51 14.17 -8.97
N TRP A 934 2.98 14.47 -10.17
CA TRP A 934 3.78 14.77 -11.37
C TRP A 934 3.21 15.90 -12.23
N GLY A 935 2.28 16.70 -11.69
CA GLY A 935 1.96 18.01 -12.25
C GLY A 935 0.53 18.51 -12.04
N GLN A 936 -0.39 17.68 -11.55
CA GLN A 936 -1.74 18.13 -11.20
C GLN A 936 -1.71 19.11 -10.04
N ARG A 937 -2.69 20.01 -10.03
CA ARG A 937 -2.78 21.09 -9.06
C ARG A 937 -3.94 20.86 -8.12
N THR A 938 -3.82 21.41 -6.91
CA THR A 938 -4.93 21.55 -5.96
C THR A 938 -6.17 22.13 -6.66
N LEU A 939 -7.35 21.58 -6.35
CA LEU A 939 -8.59 22.02 -6.99
C LEU A 939 -8.85 23.52 -6.71
N PRO A 940 -9.39 24.29 -7.68
CA PRO A 940 -9.48 25.75 -7.58
C PRO A 940 -10.16 26.28 -6.30
N GLN A 941 -11.17 25.57 -5.78
CA GLN A 941 -11.90 25.98 -4.57
C GLN A 941 -11.06 25.92 -3.28
N TYR A 942 -9.91 25.25 -3.30
CA TYR A 942 -8.98 25.15 -2.18
C TYR A 942 -7.70 25.98 -2.38
N THR A 943 -7.77 26.95 -3.30
CA THR A 943 -6.70 27.90 -3.58
C THR A 943 -7.05 29.30 -3.09
N ILE A 944 -6.04 30.14 -2.88
CA ILE A 944 -6.20 31.53 -2.46
C ILE A 944 -5.89 32.42 -3.68
N ASP A 945 -6.87 33.19 -4.15
CA ASP A 945 -6.74 34.04 -5.34
C ASP A 945 -6.03 35.35 -4.98
N GLY A 946 -4.79 35.51 -5.42
CA GLY A 946 -3.98 36.70 -5.14
C GLY A 946 -4.58 38.03 -5.62
N ASN A 947 -5.57 37.99 -6.52
CA ASN A 947 -6.23 39.19 -7.05
C ASN A 947 -7.43 39.65 -6.22
N LYS A 948 -7.81 38.90 -5.17
CA LYS A 948 -8.92 39.27 -4.29
C LYS A 948 -8.43 39.99 -3.04
N PRO A 949 -9.19 40.98 -2.54
CA PRO A 949 -8.91 41.55 -1.23
C PRO A 949 -9.22 40.53 -0.13
N TYR A 950 -8.41 40.53 0.92
CA TYR A 950 -8.57 39.69 2.10
C TYR A 950 -8.44 40.52 3.37
N HIS A 951 -9.17 40.13 4.41
CA HIS A 951 -9.15 40.76 5.72
C HIS A 951 -9.33 39.69 6.80
N TYR A 952 -8.59 39.79 7.89
CA TYR A 952 -8.83 39.00 9.09
C TYR A 952 -8.25 39.67 10.33
N SER A 953 -8.80 39.30 11.49
CA SER A 953 -8.39 39.87 12.77
C SER A 953 -8.26 38.81 13.87
N PHE A 954 -7.37 39.05 14.82
CA PHE A 954 -7.19 38.18 15.99
C PHE A 954 -6.65 38.97 17.19
N ILE A 955 -6.88 38.45 18.39
CA ILE A 955 -6.39 39.00 19.64
C ILE A 955 -5.21 38.14 20.12
N LEU A 956 -4.13 38.80 20.51
CA LEU A 956 -3.03 38.19 21.25
C LEU A 956 -3.12 38.61 22.71
N GLU A 957 -2.97 37.65 23.61
CA GLU A 957 -3.00 37.89 25.05
C GLU A 957 -1.94 37.07 25.79
N TRP A 958 -1.16 37.74 26.65
CA TRP A 958 -0.23 37.09 27.58
C TRP A 958 -0.89 36.87 28.94
N THR A 959 -1.16 35.61 29.26
CA THR A 959 -1.75 35.23 30.56
C THR A 959 -0.69 34.61 31.49
N SER A 960 -0.88 34.83 32.80
CA SER A 960 -0.22 34.02 33.84
C SER A 960 -0.64 32.55 33.67
N PRO A 961 0.15 31.55 34.14
CA PRO A 961 -0.09 30.17 33.76
C PRO A 961 -1.48 29.73 34.23
N TYR A 962 -2.24 29.11 33.32
CA TYR A 962 -3.54 28.52 33.66
C TYR A 962 -3.34 27.55 34.83
N PRO A 963 -4.12 27.65 35.92
CA PRO A 963 -4.19 26.57 36.89
C PRO A 963 -4.67 25.34 36.12
N GLY A 964 -3.81 24.34 36.01
CA GLY A 964 -4.04 23.15 35.21
C GLY A 964 -5.17 22.26 35.70
#